data_AF-A0A962S6W7-F1
#
_entry.id   AF-A0A962S6W7-F1
#
_cell.length_a   1.000
_cell.length_b   1.000
_cell.length_c   1.000
_cell.angle_alpha   90.00
_cell.angle_beta   90.00
_cell.angle_gamma   90.00
#
_symmetry.space_group_name_H-M   'P 1'
#
loop_
_entity.id
_entity.type
_entity.pdbx_description
1 polymer ?
#
loop_
_entity_poly.entity_id
_entity_poly.type
_entity_poly.pdbx_seq_one_letter_code
_entity_poly.pdbx_strand_id
1 'polypeptide(L)'
;MPKTPGKQVFNKTYFHTEALDLLSSAQSQKVFRAAKIANLELGTEFNVVRLEEGSTRIALLLYHDFFGEPFPELRESWLVDVTSGQVSYRSYEQSLNPPILHRKELLLPPNHSRWNEYAALTISTEELGLYNHPNRIGYRSQWTHLIRDCGYSIVGHQLIPIANDESNTQNEDEKNSSGFIERHRTALTRHTFSAPVQSLARNGYLDGGNTFFDYGCGRGDDLRGLLESGVKASGWDPHFAPLQPIQAADIVNLGFVVNVIEDFDERVEVVGRAYSLAERLLVISVMLANDYCTVGQPMNDGVVTKRRTFQKYYSQAEIIAFVKAVLDEEPIPVSPGVLYVYRDKNWEQQFYENRNKSKRAFQRTGFSGNKPAHISHRTISIQEKYTKYKKSLESLWDTCLALGRMPHPTETRMLPDLIGGFGSLPKATRFIINQKGQGLLEQSRQRRTDDLCVVLALQQFEGKNTYKHLNPGLKRDIKSFFGTVKAASEAARDLLFRIADTDAIAQACQWANNHGLGHYEIGKSLQLHTSLVEQLPSLLRVYVGSAAALYGDYRNADLVKIHVTSGTLTLLRFDDFESRPMPRLAERVKLKLREQNIEYYDFAQNSFEAPYLYSKSKYINEEYPNFPEQLAFEQQLEALPFVKLSGYGPKSTTFDSLLQSHRWCIEDFQLKRIETIPSLDTQCGKYFSYRNLIECGETQSVTKIPNIPRNPDSYSALLDLTTNILDPVIDYFGMIQLTYGFCSAELEKAIRGRISPKLDQHAAHEKRRNGHYICKRLGAAVDFFVEYEDMEEVAEWIAQYTPFDRLYFYGKKKPLHVSYGPEQSRIFVQMHISQNGHLIPRPYRLSDKQYS
;
A
#
# COMPACT_ATOMS: atom_id res chain seq x y z
N MET A 1 18.49 28.36 -28.55
CA MET A 1 18.42 27.00 -29.13
C MET A 1 16.97 26.51 -29.03
N PRO A 2 16.47 25.68 -29.94
CA PRO A 2 15.23 24.95 -29.69
C PRO A 2 15.41 24.11 -28.42
N LYS A 3 14.43 24.15 -27.52
CA LYS A 3 14.46 23.38 -26.28
C LYS A 3 14.18 21.92 -26.64
N THR A 4 15.12 21.01 -26.36
CA THR A 4 14.91 19.57 -26.60
C THR A 4 13.64 19.12 -25.86
N PRO A 5 12.67 18.47 -26.55
CA PRO A 5 11.47 17.96 -25.90
C PRO A 5 11.85 16.89 -24.88
N GLY A 6 11.18 16.88 -23.74
CA GLY A 6 11.57 16.04 -22.61
C GLY A 6 11.06 16.59 -21.28
N LYS A 7 10.08 15.91 -20.69
CA LYS A 7 9.67 16.16 -19.32
C LYS A 7 10.69 15.53 -18.38
N GLN A 8 11.47 16.36 -17.68
CA GLN A 8 12.39 15.90 -16.64
C GLN A 8 11.66 15.73 -15.30
N VAL A 9 11.97 14.64 -14.60
CA VAL A 9 11.48 14.31 -13.24
C VAL A 9 12.64 13.64 -12.50
N PHE A 10 13.29 14.38 -11.59
CA PHE A 10 14.60 14.00 -11.03
C PHE A 10 15.60 13.63 -12.15
N ASN A 11 16.32 12.52 -12.02
CA ASN A 11 17.29 12.01 -13.01
C ASN A 11 16.66 11.30 -14.23
N LYS A 12 15.33 11.39 -14.41
CA LYS A 12 14.58 10.71 -15.48
C LYS A 12 14.00 11.70 -16.48
N THR A 13 14.16 11.40 -17.76
CA THR A 13 13.62 12.20 -18.88
C THR A 13 12.58 11.38 -19.63
N TYR A 14 11.38 11.94 -19.80
CA TYR A 14 10.24 11.34 -20.47
C TYR A 14 9.93 12.06 -21.78
N PHE A 15 9.67 11.32 -22.87
CA PHE A 15 9.33 11.88 -24.18
C PHE A 15 8.33 10.98 -24.93
N HIS A 16 7.54 11.59 -25.82
CA HIS A 16 6.64 10.89 -26.74
C HIS A 16 7.43 10.30 -27.92
N THR A 17 6.90 9.27 -28.61
CA THR A 17 7.57 8.68 -29.79
C THR A 17 7.77 9.69 -30.93
N GLU A 18 6.88 10.67 -31.09
CA GLU A 18 7.03 11.78 -32.04
C GLU A 18 8.25 12.70 -31.77
N ALA A 19 8.87 12.60 -30.59
CA ALA A 19 10.03 13.40 -30.22
C ALA A 19 11.38 12.68 -30.43
N LEU A 20 11.38 11.43 -30.92
CA LEU A 20 12.59 10.60 -31.08
C LEU A 20 13.65 11.19 -32.01
N ASP A 21 13.22 11.88 -33.08
CA ASP A 21 14.11 12.52 -34.06
C ASP A 21 14.81 13.78 -33.51
N LEU A 22 14.41 14.23 -32.31
CA LEU A 22 14.97 15.39 -31.60
C LEU A 22 15.93 14.99 -30.47
N LEU A 23 16.22 13.70 -30.32
CA LEU A 23 17.17 13.15 -29.35
C LEU A 23 18.58 12.98 -29.94
N SER A 24 19.57 12.71 -29.10
CA SER A 24 20.90 12.28 -29.57
C SER A 24 20.87 10.85 -30.12
N SER A 25 21.73 10.56 -31.10
CA SER A 25 21.83 9.23 -31.73
C SER A 25 22.03 8.10 -30.73
N ALA A 26 22.81 8.32 -29.67
CA ALA A 26 23.04 7.36 -28.59
C ALA A 26 21.78 7.06 -27.74
N GLN A 27 20.91 8.06 -27.55
CA GLN A 27 19.62 7.87 -26.88
C GLN A 27 18.66 7.08 -27.77
N SER A 28 18.52 7.45 -29.05
CA SER A 28 17.61 6.76 -29.97
C SER A 28 18.03 5.29 -30.19
N GLN A 29 19.33 5.01 -30.35
CA GLN A 29 19.85 3.63 -30.41
C GLN A 29 19.54 2.82 -29.15
N LYS A 30 19.65 3.43 -27.96
CA LYS A 30 19.26 2.80 -26.68
C LYS A 30 17.77 2.41 -26.68
N VAL A 31 16.88 3.26 -27.18
CA VAL A 31 15.43 2.98 -27.27
C VAL A 31 15.15 1.83 -28.26
N PHE A 32 15.71 1.86 -29.47
CA PHE A 32 15.53 0.77 -30.44
C PHE A 32 16.04 -0.58 -29.91
N ARG A 33 17.14 -0.61 -29.14
CA ARG A 33 17.63 -1.82 -28.48
C ARG A 33 16.66 -2.32 -27.41
N ALA A 34 16.07 -1.44 -26.60
CA ALA A 34 15.07 -1.84 -25.59
C ALA A 34 13.80 -2.41 -26.23
N ALA A 35 13.26 -1.75 -27.26
CA ALA A 35 12.08 -2.23 -28.00
C ALA A 35 12.33 -3.63 -28.61
N LYS A 36 13.52 -3.86 -29.20
CA LYS A 36 13.89 -5.18 -29.72
C LYS A 36 14.04 -6.26 -28.64
N ILE A 37 14.51 -5.92 -27.43
CA ILE A 37 14.61 -6.87 -26.31
C ILE A 37 13.22 -7.22 -25.75
N ALA A 38 12.31 -6.25 -25.68
CA ALA A 38 10.92 -6.47 -25.28
C ALA A 38 10.03 -7.10 -26.35
N ASN A 39 10.52 -7.19 -27.61
CA ASN A 39 9.75 -7.56 -28.79
C ASN A 39 8.50 -6.67 -28.98
N LEU A 40 8.71 -5.34 -29.05
CA LEU A 40 7.65 -4.34 -29.20
C LEU A 40 7.84 -3.47 -30.45
N GLU A 41 6.73 -3.15 -31.11
CA GLU A 41 6.64 -2.17 -32.19
C GLU A 41 6.52 -0.73 -31.66
N LEU A 42 7.12 0.21 -32.41
CA LEU A 42 7.27 1.60 -31.99
C LEU A 42 6.08 2.45 -32.41
N GLY A 43 5.41 3.11 -31.45
CA GLY A 43 4.25 3.96 -31.68
C GLY A 43 2.91 3.22 -31.70
N THR A 44 2.92 1.90 -31.88
CA THR A 44 1.74 1.02 -31.80
C THR A 44 1.59 0.38 -30.42
N GLU A 45 2.65 -0.24 -29.90
CA GLU A 45 2.62 -0.95 -28.60
C GLU A 45 3.18 -0.12 -27.44
N PHE A 46 3.92 0.96 -27.72
CA PHE A 46 4.27 1.99 -26.73
C PHE A 46 4.33 3.37 -27.39
N ASN A 47 4.03 4.42 -26.64
CA ASN A 47 4.02 5.81 -27.13
C ASN A 47 4.81 6.79 -26.26
N VAL A 48 5.18 6.43 -25.03
CA VAL A 48 6.08 7.21 -24.16
C VAL A 48 7.27 6.35 -23.76
N VAL A 49 8.45 6.99 -23.66
CA VAL A 49 9.67 6.36 -23.17
C VAL A 49 10.20 7.16 -21.99
N ARG A 50 10.73 6.46 -20.98
CA ARG A 50 11.50 7.04 -19.87
C ARG A 50 12.95 6.54 -19.93
N LEU A 51 13.88 7.47 -20.11
CA LEU A 51 15.31 7.25 -19.89
C LEU A 51 15.71 7.75 -18.50
N GLU A 52 16.76 7.16 -17.94
CA GLU A 52 17.40 7.57 -16.69
C GLU A 52 18.91 7.72 -16.95
N GLU A 53 19.49 8.83 -16.51
CA GLU A 53 20.90 9.13 -16.79
C GLU A 53 21.85 8.16 -16.05
N GLY A 54 22.92 7.74 -16.71
CA GLY A 54 23.81 6.66 -16.24
C GLY A 54 23.21 5.23 -16.28
N SER A 55 21.88 5.07 -16.45
CA SER A 55 21.21 3.78 -16.28
C SER A 55 21.32 2.83 -17.48
N THR A 56 21.28 1.53 -17.19
CA THR A 56 21.05 0.42 -18.13
C THR A 56 19.56 0.17 -18.38
N ARG A 57 18.67 0.75 -17.57
CA ARG A 57 17.24 0.47 -17.57
C ARG A 57 16.46 1.55 -18.32
N ILE A 58 15.55 1.10 -19.17
CA ILE A 58 14.67 1.92 -20.00
C ILE A 58 13.24 1.46 -19.75
N ALA A 59 12.31 2.39 -19.51
CA ALA A 59 10.90 2.05 -19.45
C ALA A 59 10.20 2.46 -20.75
N LEU A 60 9.54 1.50 -21.38
CA LEU A 60 8.62 1.69 -22.50
C LEU A 60 7.21 1.69 -21.93
N LEU A 61 6.40 2.69 -22.30
CA LEU A 61 5.12 2.99 -21.66
C LEU A 61 4.03 3.22 -22.71
N LEU A 62 2.87 2.57 -22.53
CA LEU A 62 1.70 2.76 -23.38
C LEU A 62 0.61 3.53 -22.62
N TYR A 63 0.44 4.81 -22.96
CA TYR A 63 -0.68 5.63 -22.45
C TYR A 63 -1.88 5.54 -23.40
N HIS A 64 -3.05 5.17 -22.88
CA HIS A 64 -4.27 5.06 -23.68
C HIS A 64 -4.84 6.46 -24.02
N ASP A 65 -5.34 6.59 -25.25
CA ASP A 65 -5.75 7.85 -25.91
C ASP A 65 -4.97 9.10 -25.44
N PHE A 66 -3.64 9.04 -25.61
CA PHE A 66 -2.69 10.09 -25.20
C PHE A 66 -3.12 11.50 -25.64
N PHE A 67 -3.77 11.62 -26.79
CA PHE A 67 -4.25 12.89 -27.32
C PHE A 67 -5.66 13.23 -26.82
N GLY A 68 -6.60 12.29 -26.80
CA GLY A 68 -8.00 12.52 -26.42
C GLY A 68 -8.20 12.82 -24.94
N GLU A 69 -7.56 12.08 -24.04
CA GLU A 69 -7.75 12.22 -22.60
C GLU A 69 -6.89 13.36 -22.02
N PRO A 70 -7.41 14.20 -21.08
CA PRO A 70 -6.65 15.31 -20.50
C PRO A 70 -5.42 14.83 -19.70
N PHE A 71 -5.58 13.73 -18.94
CA PHE A 71 -4.55 13.09 -18.15
C PHE A 71 -4.53 11.59 -18.50
N PRO A 72 -3.94 11.20 -19.65
CA PRO A 72 -4.13 9.87 -20.20
C PRO A 72 -3.57 8.79 -19.27
N GLU A 73 -4.26 7.65 -19.25
CA GLU A 73 -4.00 6.53 -18.33
C GLU A 73 -2.90 5.63 -18.88
N LEU A 74 -1.92 5.27 -18.04
CA LEU A 74 -0.93 4.25 -18.35
C LEU A 74 -1.63 2.90 -18.41
N ARG A 75 -1.63 2.24 -19.58
CA ARG A 75 -2.22 0.92 -19.79
C ARG A 75 -1.20 -0.20 -19.58
N GLU A 76 0.02 -0.01 -20.05
CA GLU A 76 1.08 -1.04 -20.01
C GLU A 76 2.47 -0.42 -19.82
N SER A 77 3.36 -1.16 -19.15
CA SER A 77 4.71 -0.73 -18.82
C SER A 77 5.69 -1.89 -18.91
N TRP A 78 6.75 -1.72 -19.70
CA TRP A 78 7.88 -2.64 -19.79
C TRP A 78 9.16 -1.95 -19.30
N LEU A 79 9.73 -2.43 -18.20
CA LEU A 79 11.05 -2.02 -17.73
C LEU A 79 12.09 -3.00 -18.28
N VAL A 80 12.91 -2.53 -19.22
CA VAL A 80 13.92 -3.31 -19.94
C VAL A 80 15.30 -2.94 -19.44
N ASP A 81 16.08 -3.92 -18.99
CA ASP A 81 17.51 -3.74 -18.73
C ASP A 81 18.32 -4.15 -19.97
N VAL A 82 18.89 -3.16 -20.68
CA VAL A 82 19.49 -3.42 -22.01
C VAL A 82 20.81 -4.19 -21.96
N THR A 83 21.37 -4.42 -20.76
CA THR A 83 22.63 -5.12 -20.54
C THR A 83 22.41 -6.59 -20.21
N SER A 84 21.51 -6.88 -19.28
CA SER A 84 21.15 -8.25 -18.86
C SER A 84 20.04 -8.90 -19.70
N GLY A 85 19.29 -8.11 -20.48
CA GLY A 85 18.17 -8.59 -21.28
C GLY A 85 16.90 -8.90 -20.47
N GLN A 86 16.88 -8.60 -19.17
CA GLN A 86 15.69 -8.79 -18.35
C GLN A 86 14.59 -7.78 -18.70
N VAL A 87 13.35 -8.26 -18.78
CA VAL A 87 12.15 -7.46 -19.02
C VAL A 87 11.16 -7.69 -17.88
N SER A 88 10.76 -6.62 -17.20
CA SER A 88 9.67 -6.64 -16.23
C SER A 88 8.44 -5.95 -16.84
N TYR A 89 7.36 -6.69 -17.00
CA TYR A 89 6.09 -6.21 -17.55
C TYR A 89 5.05 -5.98 -16.45
N ARG A 90 4.22 -4.95 -16.62
CA ARG A 90 3.02 -4.73 -15.82
C ARG A 90 1.89 -4.19 -16.70
N SER A 91 0.72 -4.83 -16.63
CA SER A 91 -0.53 -4.32 -17.18
C SER A 91 -1.33 -3.57 -16.12
N TYR A 92 -1.92 -2.45 -16.53
CA TYR A 92 -2.85 -1.63 -15.75
C TYR A 92 -4.27 -1.63 -16.35
N GLU A 93 -4.51 -2.36 -17.44
CA GLU A 93 -5.84 -2.43 -18.10
C GLU A 93 -6.96 -2.78 -17.11
N GLN A 94 -6.67 -3.69 -16.18
CA GLN A 94 -7.62 -4.13 -15.15
C GLN A 94 -7.59 -3.29 -13.87
N SER A 95 -6.85 -2.19 -13.79
CA SER A 95 -6.80 -1.28 -12.64
C SER A 95 -8.03 -0.36 -12.54
N LEU A 96 -8.57 -0.14 -11.34
CA LEU A 96 -9.55 0.94 -11.08
C LEU A 96 -8.86 2.29 -10.83
N ASN A 97 -7.54 2.32 -10.70
CA ASN A 97 -6.76 3.53 -10.42
C ASN A 97 -5.40 3.57 -11.17
N PRO A 98 -5.37 3.52 -12.51
CA PRO A 98 -4.11 3.52 -13.24
C PRO A 98 -3.29 4.80 -13.01
N PRO A 99 -1.95 4.74 -13.17
CA PRO A 99 -1.10 5.93 -13.25
C PRO A 99 -1.53 6.86 -14.39
N ILE A 100 -1.37 8.16 -14.23
CA ILE A 100 -1.79 9.17 -15.23
C ILE A 100 -0.67 10.12 -15.62
N LEU A 101 -0.70 10.59 -16.88
CA LEU A 101 0.31 11.52 -17.40
C LEU A 101 -0.07 12.99 -17.17
N HIS A 102 0.69 13.65 -16.31
CA HIS A 102 0.67 15.11 -16.15
C HIS A 102 1.57 15.82 -17.15
N ARG A 103 1.20 17.04 -17.55
CA ARG A 103 2.02 17.96 -18.37
C ARG A 103 2.47 17.33 -19.69
N LYS A 104 1.52 16.76 -20.45
CA LYS A 104 1.79 15.99 -21.67
C LYS A 104 2.36 16.83 -22.82
N GLU A 105 2.15 18.15 -22.79
CA GLU A 105 2.79 19.15 -23.64
C GLU A 105 4.33 19.15 -23.55
N LEU A 106 4.91 18.73 -22.42
CA LEU A 106 6.36 18.68 -22.23
C LEU A 106 7.04 17.46 -22.89
N LEU A 107 6.24 16.47 -23.32
CA LEU A 107 6.71 15.26 -23.99
C LEU A 107 6.70 15.37 -25.53
N LEU A 108 6.07 16.43 -26.07
CA LEU A 108 5.78 16.59 -27.49
C LEU A 108 6.76 17.57 -28.19
N PRO A 109 6.90 17.49 -29.52
CA PRO A 109 7.63 18.49 -30.30
C PRO A 109 7.10 19.93 -30.08
N PRO A 110 7.96 20.96 -30.03
CA PRO A 110 7.55 22.36 -29.78
C PRO A 110 6.58 22.98 -30.82
N ASN A 111 6.37 22.32 -31.95
CA ASN A 111 5.48 22.70 -33.04
C ASN A 111 4.21 21.84 -33.13
N HIS A 112 3.93 20.99 -32.13
CA HIS A 112 2.74 20.12 -32.11
C HIS A 112 1.43 20.94 -32.01
N SER A 113 0.45 20.65 -32.85
CA SER A 113 -0.75 21.48 -33.06
C SER A 113 -1.61 21.71 -31.80
N ARG A 114 -1.75 20.70 -30.93
CA ARG A 114 -2.53 20.79 -29.68
C ARG A 114 -1.71 21.21 -28.45
N TRP A 115 -0.46 21.67 -28.63
CA TRP A 115 0.41 22.04 -27.49
C TRP A 115 -0.22 23.11 -26.58
N ASN A 116 -0.81 24.14 -27.17
CA ASN A 116 -1.45 25.25 -26.44
C ASN A 116 -2.67 24.81 -25.60
N GLU A 117 -3.43 23.83 -26.08
CA GLU A 117 -4.62 23.29 -25.39
C GLU A 117 -4.21 22.58 -24.09
N TYR A 118 -3.17 21.74 -24.17
CA TYR A 118 -2.64 21.00 -23.02
C TYR A 118 -1.94 21.95 -22.03
N ALA A 119 -1.19 22.94 -22.53
CA ALA A 119 -0.55 23.95 -21.69
C ALA A 119 -1.56 24.80 -20.91
N ALA A 120 -2.71 25.16 -21.50
CA ALA A 120 -3.77 25.90 -20.81
C ALA A 120 -4.38 25.11 -19.64
N LEU A 121 -4.54 23.79 -19.80
CA LEU A 121 -4.97 22.91 -18.71
C LEU A 121 -3.90 22.81 -17.61
N THR A 122 -2.60 22.66 -17.97
CA THR A 122 -1.49 22.70 -17.00
C THR A 122 -1.48 24.00 -16.20
N ILE A 123 -1.67 25.17 -16.84
CA ILE A 123 -1.74 26.46 -16.15
C ILE A 123 -2.92 26.49 -15.18
N SER A 124 -4.12 26.06 -15.64
CA SER A 124 -5.33 26.02 -14.80
C SER A 124 -5.15 25.13 -13.55
N THR A 125 -4.38 24.03 -13.67
CA THR A 125 -4.07 23.14 -12.54
C THR A 125 -2.88 23.61 -11.69
N GLU A 126 -1.99 24.47 -12.21
CA GLU A 126 -1.00 25.22 -11.44
C GLU A 126 -1.64 26.32 -10.59
N GLU A 127 -2.56 27.12 -11.15
CA GLU A 127 -3.24 28.22 -10.45
C GLU A 127 -4.09 27.74 -9.27
N LEU A 128 -4.69 26.54 -9.37
CA LEU A 128 -5.41 25.88 -8.28
C LEU A 128 -4.50 25.13 -7.29
N GLY A 129 -3.17 25.19 -7.45
CA GLY A 129 -2.22 24.58 -6.53
C GLY A 129 -2.18 23.04 -6.56
N LEU A 130 -2.81 22.39 -7.55
CA LEU A 130 -2.90 20.92 -7.62
C LEU A 130 -1.53 20.24 -7.78
N TYR A 131 -0.50 20.96 -8.21
CA TYR A 131 0.88 20.48 -8.27
C TYR A 131 1.71 20.72 -6.99
N ASN A 132 1.16 21.36 -5.95
CA ASN A 132 1.88 21.63 -4.69
C ASN A 132 2.32 20.36 -3.95
N HIS A 133 1.63 19.24 -4.20
CA HIS A 133 1.98 17.93 -3.65
C HIS A 133 2.24 16.92 -4.79
N PRO A 134 3.38 17.01 -5.51
CA PRO A 134 3.66 16.19 -6.69
C PRO A 134 3.72 14.68 -6.40
N ASN A 135 3.82 14.31 -5.13
CA ASN A 135 3.74 12.93 -4.64
C ASN A 135 2.32 12.34 -4.76
N ARG A 136 1.27 13.17 -4.68
CA ARG A 136 -0.14 12.74 -4.57
C ARG A 136 -0.87 12.65 -5.92
N ILE A 137 -0.30 13.25 -6.98
CA ILE A 137 -0.98 13.44 -8.27
C ILE A 137 -0.89 12.24 -9.23
N GLY A 138 0.03 11.30 -8.99
CA GLY A 138 0.48 10.34 -10.03
C GLY A 138 -0.55 9.31 -10.52
N TYR A 139 -1.70 9.23 -9.87
CA TYR A 139 -2.71 8.16 -10.04
C TYR A 139 -4.12 8.75 -10.15
N ARG A 140 -4.96 8.15 -10.99
CA ARG A 140 -6.27 8.69 -11.41
C ARG A 140 -7.19 9.07 -10.25
N SER A 141 -7.32 8.23 -9.24
CA SER A 141 -8.28 8.39 -8.16
C SER A 141 -7.84 9.49 -7.19
N GLN A 142 -6.56 9.53 -6.81
CA GLN A 142 -6.01 10.61 -5.97
C GLN A 142 -5.99 11.95 -6.71
N TRP A 143 -5.77 11.97 -8.02
CA TRP A 143 -5.95 13.19 -8.83
C TRP A 143 -7.41 13.64 -8.89
N THR A 144 -8.35 12.72 -9.08
CA THR A 144 -9.80 13.01 -9.08
C THR A 144 -10.29 13.45 -7.69
N HIS A 145 -9.70 12.90 -6.63
CA HIS A 145 -9.99 13.26 -5.24
C HIS A 145 -9.41 14.64 -4.92
N LEU A 146 -8.13 14.90 -5.20
CA LEU A 146 -7.49 16.22 -5.03
C LEU A 146 -8.23 17.34 -5.79
N ILE A 147 -8.70 17.06 -7.00
CA ILE A 147 -9.54 18.00 -7.77
C ILE A 147 -10.90 18.23 -7.10
N ARG A 148 -11.51 17.20 -6.51
CA ARG A 148 -12.73 17.31 -5.70
C ARG A 148 -12.52 18.04 -4.36
N ASP A 149 -11.37 17.86 -3.72
CA ASP A 149 -10.99 18.50 -2.45
C ASP A 149 -10.80 20.00 -2.63
N CYS A 150 -10.22 20.42 -3.77
CA CYS A 150 -10.22 21.81 -4.20
C CYS A 150 -11.62 22.34 -4.57
N GLY A 151 -12.65 21.48 -4.56
CA GLY A 151 -14.02 21.82 -4.90
C GLY A 151 -14.32 21.83 -6.39
N TYR A 152 -13.68 20.96 -7.21
CA TYR A 152 -13.83 20.91 -8.68
C TYR A 152 -14.02 19.49 -9.26
N SER A 153 -14.28 19.42 -10.56
CA SER A 153 -14.39 18.24 -11.44
C SER A 153 -13.79 18.56 -12.81
N ILE A 154 -13.32 17.56 -13.56
CA ILE A 154 -12.89 17.76 -14.96
C ILE A 154 -14.05 17.45 -15.92
N VAL A 155 -14.26 18.32 -16.91
CA VAL A 155 -15.07 18.03 -18.10
C VAL A 155 -14.27 18.43 -19.35
N GLY A 156 -13.92 17.44 -20.18
CA GLY A 156 -12.99 17.64 -21.29
C GLY A 156 -11.61 18.04 -20.78
N HIS A 157 -11.11 19.20 -21.20
CA HIS A 157 -9.83 19.77 -20.73
C HIS A 157 -10.07 21.04 -19.85
N GLN A 158 -11.15 21.06 -19.06
CA GLN A 158 -11.55 22.20 -18.21
C GLN A 158 -12.03 21.74 -16.82
N LEU A 159 -12.00 22.65 -15.83
CA LEU A 159 -12.36 22.39 -14.43
C LEU A 159 -13.65 23.12 -14.01
N ILE A 160 -14.54 22.45 -13.27
CA ILE A 160 -15.90 22.91 -12.91
C ILE A 160 -16.24 22.61 -11.43
N PRO A 161 -16.77 23.55 -10.62
CA PRO A 161 -16.95 23.36 -9.17
C PRO A 161 -17.91 22.26 -8.66
N ILE A 162 -17.74 21.85 -7.40
CA ILE A 162 -18.57 20.93 -6.57
C ILE A 162 -18.75 21.55 -5.16
N ALA A 163 -19.88 21.33 -4.47
CA ALA A 163 -20.16 21.90 -3.14
C ALA A 163 -20.65 20.87 -2.07
N ASN A 164 -20.47 21.24 -0.80
CA ASN A 164 -20.37 20.40 0.42
C ASN A 164 -21.69 19.87 1.04
N ASP A 165 -21.56 18.91 1.98
CA ASP A 165 -22.24 18.92 3.30
C ASP A 165 -21.45 18.07 4.36
N GLU A 166 -21.69 18.25 5.67
CA GLU A 166 -20.87 17.74 6.80
C GLU A 166 -21.71 17.09 7.95
N SER A 167 -21.26 16.14 8.80
CA SER A 167 -20.47 16.36 10.06
C SER A 167 -20.61 15.17 11.07
N ASN A 168 -20.03 15.25 12.30
CA ASN A 168 -19.77 14.14 13.28
C ASN A 168 -20.67 14.17 14.57
N THR A 169 -20.52 13.47 15.73
CA THR A 169 -19.43 12.69 16.41
C THR A 169 -19.93 11.83 17.62
N GLN A 170 -19.20 10.76 18.01
CA GLN A 170 -18.79 10.20 19.36
C GLN A 170 -19.51 10.59 20.70
N ASN A 171 -19.49 9.90 21.88
CA ASN A 171 -18.97 8.63 22.51
C ASN A 171 -19.54 8.54 24.01
N GLU A 172 -19.32 7.64 25.01
CA GLU A 172 -18.60 6.35 25.32
C GLU A 172 -19.10 5.73 26.70
N ASP A 173 -18.62 4.52 27.10
CA ASP A 173 -18.42 3.98 28.50
C ASP A 173 -19.63 3.83 29.49
N GLU A 174 -19.68 3.20 30.69
CA GLU A 174 -19.05 2.07 31.46
C GLU A 174 -19.95 1.82 32.76
N LYS A 175 -19.76 1.10 33.91
CA LYS A 175 -18.88 0.11 34.64
C LYS A 175 -19.72 -0.40 35.89
N ASN A 176 -19.43 -1.37 36.80
CA ASN A 176 -18.46 -2.46 37.00
C ASN A 176 -18.90 -3.52 38.08
N SER A 177 -18.73 -4.84 37.81
CA SER A 177 -18.31 -5.97 38.72
C SER A 177 -18.84 -6.22 40.17
N SER A 178 -19.26 -7.46 40.48
CA SER A 178 -18.77 -8.37 41.57
C SER A 178 -19.87 -9.29 42.17
N GLY A 179 -19.61 -10.49 42.73
CA GLY A 179 -18.37 -11.27 42.79
C GLY A 179 -18.60 -12.76 43.22
N PHE A 180 -18.02 -13.76 42.54
CA PHE A 180 -18.16 -15.22 42.82
C PHE A 180 -16.96 -16.03 42.23
N ILE A 181 -17.13 -17.17 41.53
CA ILE A 181 -16.36 -17.34 40.28
C ILE A 181 -16.90 -16.27 39.35
N GLU A 182 -16.09 -15.26 39.10
CA GLU A 182 -16.53 -14.07 38.39
C GLU A 182 -16.45 -14.35 36.89
N ARG A 183 -17.34 -15.19 36.35
CA ARG A 183 -17.59 -15.29 34.90
C ARG A 183 -17.85 -13.88 34.30
N HIS A 184 -18.44 -13.00 35.12
CA HIS A 184 -18.63 -11.58 34.87
C HIS A 184 -17.37 -10.68 34.99
N ARG A 185 -16.24 -11.16 35.55
CA ARG A 185 -14.92 -10.47 35.48
C ARG A 185 -14.20 -10.75 34.16
N THR A 186 -14.49 -11.87 33.51
CA THR A 186 -13.96 -12.18 32.19
C THR A 186 -14.61 -11.32 31.10
N ALA A 187 -15.78 -10.73 31.38
CA ALA A 187 -16.28 -9.58 30.65
C ALA A 187 -15.35 -8.37 30.86
N LEU A 188 -14.56 -8.06 29.85
CA LEU A 188 -13.80 -6.81 29.72
C LEU A 188 -14.75 -5.68 29.31
N THR A 189 -14.58 -4.46 29.85
CA THR A 189 -15.13 -3.26 29.21
C THR A 189 -14.30 -2.89 27.97
N ARG A 190 -14.95 -2.47 26.89
CA ARG A 190 -14.30 -2.16 25.62
C ARG A 190 -15.00 -1.01 24.89
N HIS A 191 -14.22 -0.11 24.32
CA HIS A 191 -14.70 0.95 23.41
C HIS A 191 -14.89 0.44 21.96
N THR A 192 -14.71 -0.86 21.71
CA THR A 192 -14.77 -1.49 20.38
C THR A 192 -15.47 -2.86 20.44
N PHE A 193 -16.21 -3.18 19.38
CA PHE A 193 -16.95 -4.43 19.25
C PHE A 193 -16.06 -5.68 19.44
N SER A 194 -16.62 -6.75 19.99
CA SER A 194 -15.93 -8.02 20.14
C SER A 194 -15.71 -8.74 18.81
N ALA A 195 -14.73 -9.65 18.75
CA ALA A 195 -14.37 -10.41 17.54
C ALA A 195 -15.57 -11.08 16.81
N PRO A 196 -16.54 -11.75 17.46
CA PRO A 196 -17.72 -12.26 16.76
C PRO A 196 -18.59 -11.16 16.15
N VAL A 197 -18.79 -10.04 16.85
CA VAL A 197 -19.62 -8.92 16.36
C VAL A 197 -18.93 -8.19 15.20
N GLN A 198 -17.60 -8.00 15.26
CA GLN A 198 -16.80 -7.53 14.12
C GLN A 198 -16.90 -8.49 12.92
N SER A 199 -16.90 -9.81 13.15
CA SER A 199 -17.07 -10.80 12.08
C SER A 199 -18.47 -10.75 11.46
N LEU A 200 -19.52 -10.56 12.27
CA LEU A 200 -20.89 -10.40 11.79
C LEU A 200 -21.04 -9.12 10.94
N ALA A 201 -20.46 -8.00 11.38
CA ALA A 201 -20.42 -6.74 10.63
C ALA A 201 -19.69 -6.92 9.29
N ARG A 202 -18.48 -7.48 9.29
CA ARG A 202 -17.65 -7.69 8.09
C ARG A 202 -18.32 -8.59 7.03
N ASN A 203 -19.16 -9.53 7.46
CA ASN A 203 -19.90 -10.42 6.57
C ASN A 203 -21.34 -9.93 6.25
N GLY A 204 -21.73 -8.74 6.72
CA GLY A 204 -22.97 -8.06 6.32
C GLY A 204 -24.24 -8.49 7.07
N TYR A 205 -24.11 -9.13 8.23
CA TYR A 205 -25.25 -9.66 9.00
C TYR A 205 -25.97 -8.63 9.90
N LEU A 206 -25.33 -7.47 10.11
CA LEU A 206 -25.77 -6.42 11.04
C LEU A 206 -26.31 -5.17 10.31
N ASP A 207 -27.05 -5.39 9.23
CA ASP A 207 -27.64 -4.36 8.36
C ASP A 207 -28.98 -3.77 8.89
N GLY A 208 -29.35 -4.08 10.14
CA GLY A 208 -30.65 -3.76 10.74
C GLY A 208 -31.82 -4.63 10.26
N GLY A 209 -31.62 -5.49 9.25
CA GLY A 209 -32.63 -6.39 8.71
C GLY A 209 -32.89 -7.63 9.57
N ASN A 210 -31.94 -8.00 10.43
CA ASN A 210 -31.96 -9.20 11.27
C ASN A 210 -32.05 -8.84 12.77
N THR A 211 -32.65 -9.74 13.55
CA THR A 211 -32.64 -9.71 15.02
C THR A 211 -31.38 -10.36 15.58
N PHE A 212 -30.89 -9.83 16.69
CA PHE A 212 -29.67 -10.30 17.35
C PHE A 212 -29.94 -10.56 18.84
N PHE A 213 -29.53 -11.74 19.32
CA PHE A 213 -29.58 -12.11 20.74
C PHE A 213 -28.19 -12.51 21.25
N ASP A 214 -27.69 -11.81 22.25
CA ASP A 214 -26.39 -12.07 22.86
C ASP A 214 -26.55 -12.90 24.14
N TYR A 215 -26.17 -14.18 24.07
CA TYR A 215 -26.26 -15.14 25.16
C TYR A 215 -24.97 -15.10 25.97
N GLY A 216 -25.01 -14.42 27.13
CA GLY A 216 -23.83 -14.11 27.95
C GLY A 216 -23.21 -12.75 27.62
N CYS A 217 -24.05 -11.72 27.43
CA CYS A 217 -23.67 -10.41 26.90
C CYS A 217 -22.71 -9.56 27.77
N GLY A 218 -22.33 -10.03 28.96
CA GLY A 218 -21.46 -9.27 29.86
C GLY A 218 -22.10 -7.93 30.23
N ARG A 219 -21.33 -6.83 30.12
CA ARG A 219 -21.85 -5.47 30.37
C ARG A 219 -22.64 -4.88 29.20
N GLY A 220 -22.84 -5.61 28.11
CA GLY A 220 -23.61 -5.14 26.95
C GLY A 220 -22.90 -4.08 26.10
N ASP A 221 -21.56 -4.00 26.11
CA ASP A 221 -20.81 -3.06 25.27
C ASP A 221 -21.12 -3.26 23.77
N ASP A 222 -21.13 -4.52 23.32
CA ASP A 222 -21.57 -4.89 21.97
C ASP A 222 -23.04 -4.49 21.72
N LEU A 223 -23.94 -4.72 22.69
CA LEU A 223 -25.36 -4.38 22.57
C LEU A 223 -25.61 -2.88 22.42
N ARG A 224 -24.84 -2.03 23.13
CA ARG A 224 -24.96 -0.57 23.04
C ARG A 224 -24.63 -0.08 21.62
N GLY A 225 -23.45 -0.41 21.12
CA GLY A 225 -23.04 -0.03 19.75
C GLY A 225 -23.95 -0.61 18.67
N LEU A 226 -24.52 -1.80 18.88
CA LEU A 226 -25.49 -2.41 17.95
C LEU A 226 -26.83 -1.65 17.93
N LEU A 227 -27.36 -1.24 19.10
CA LEU A 227 -28.59 -0.46 19.22
C LEU A 227 -28.41 0.95 18.64
N GLU A 228 -27.26 1.59 18.89
CA GLU A 228 -26.87 2.87 18.29
C GLU A 228 -26.74 2.76 16.75
N SER A 229 -26.28 1.62 16.25
CA SER A 229 -26.24 1.29 14.81
C SER A 229 -27.61 0.89 14.22
N GLY A 230 -28.70 0.97 15.00
CA GLY A 230 -30.06 0.64 14.53
C GLY A 230 -30.37 -0.85 14.41
N VAL A 231 -29.51 -1.75 14.91
CA VAL A 231 -29.74 -3.20 14.91
C VAL A 231 -30.74 -3.57 16.01
N LYS A 232 -31.64 -4.51 15.73
CA LYS A 232 -32.59 -5.07 16.70
C LYS A 232 -31.87 -6.05 17.63
N ALA A 233 -30.99 -5.51 18.48
CA ALA A 233 -30.19 -6.25 19.43
C ALA A 233 -30.89 -6.40 20.79
N SER A 234 -30.63 -7.53 21.42
CA SER A 234 -31.10 -7.90 22.75
C SER A 234 -30.08 -8.88 23.35
N GLY A 235 -30.11 -9.10 24.65
CA GLY A 235 -29.20 -10.07 25.26
C GLY A 235 -29.49 -10.32 26.72
N TRP A 236 -28.89 -11.40 27.21
CA TRP A 236 -29.02 -11.86 28.58
C TRP A 236 -27.63 -12.22 29.12
N ASP A 237 -27.44 -12.03 30.41
CA ASP A 237 -26.23 -12.45 31.12
C ASP A 237 -26.65 -12.86 32.54
N PRO A 238 -26.18 -14.01 33.07
CA PRO A 238 -26.62 -14.52 34.36
C PRO A 238 -26.26 -13.63 35.56
N HIS A 239 -25.43 -12.60 35.38
CA HIS A 239 -25.03 -11.65 36.41
C HIS A 239 -25.41 -10.19 36.08
N PHE A 240 -25.10 -9.72 34.87
CA PHE A 240 -25.29 -8.32 34.48
C PHE A 240 -26.68 -8.00 33.92
N ALA A 241 -27.35 -8.98 33.28
CA ALA A 241 -28.66 -8.81 32.67
C ALA A 241 -29.65 -9.95 33.01
N PRO A 242 -29.73 -10.43 34.27
CA PRO A 242 -30.43 -11.67 34.61
C PRO A 242 -31.96 -11.58 34.47
N LEU A 243 -32.51 -10.36 34.47
CA LEU A 243 -33.93 -10.06 34.32
C LEU A 243 -34.37 -9.87 32.85
N GLN A 244 -33.44 -9.85 31.89
CA GLN A 244 -33.79 -9.77 30.47
C GLN A 244 -34.36 -11.12 29.97
N PRO A 245 -35.35 -11.12 29.06
CA PRO A 245 -35.91 -12.35 28.53
C PRO A 245 -34.89 -13.06 27.63
N ILE A 246 -34.66 -14.36 27.89
CA ILE A 246 -34.00 -15.23 26.91
C ILE A 246 -35.00 -15.51 25.79
N GLN A 247 -34.67 -15.09 24.57
CA GLN A 247 -35.57 -15.15 23.41
C GLN A 247 -34.84 -15.65 22.16
N ALA A 248 -35.62 -16.12 21.17
CA ALA A 248 -35.09 -16.50 19.87
C ALA A 248 -34.74 -15.27 19.02
N ALA A 249 -33.81 -15.43 18.08
CA ALA A 249 -33.40 -14.40 17.13
C ALA A 249 -32.82 -15.02 15.85
N ASP A 250 -32.79 -14.26 14.76
CA ASP A 250 -32.14 -14.65 13.50
C ASP A 250 -30.68 -15.06 13.74
N ILE A 251 -29.98 -14.29 14.57
CA ILE A 251 -28.58 -14.47 14.95
C ILE A 251 -28.49 -14.55 16.48
N VAL A 252 -27.92 -15.65 16.99
CA VAL A 252 -27.52 -15.77 18.41
C VAL A 252 -26.01 -15.72 18.52
N ASN A 253 -25.48 -14.92 19.44
CA ASN A 253 -24.07 -14.92 19.81
C ASN A 253 -23.85 -15.64 21.13
N LEU A 254 -22.81 -16.48 21.19
CA LEU A 254 -22.29 -17.16 22.37
C LEU A 254 -20.80 -16.78 22.50
N GLY A 255 -20.57 -15.48 22.68
CA GLY A 255 -19.25 -14.85 22.62
C GLY A 255 -18.40 -15.12 23.86
N PHE A 256 -17.39 -15.98 23.75
CA PHE A 256 -16.42 -16.31 24.80
C PHE A 256 -16.98 -17.04 26.04
N VAL A 257 -18.29 -17.28 26.10
CA VAL A 257 -18.98 -17.96 27.22
C VAL A 257 -18.49 -19.39 27.43
N VAL A 258 -18.32 -20.18 26.37
CA VAL A 258 -17.93 -21.60 26.46
C VAL A 258 -16.60 -21.80 27.20
N ASN A 259 -15.70 -20.81 27.16
CA ASN A 259 -14.41 -20.92 27.86
C ASN A 259 -14.51 -20.72 29.38
N VAL A 260 -15.50 -19.96 29.85
CA VAL A 260 -15.59 -19.52 31.26
C VAL A 260 -16.51 -20.41 32.08
N ILE A 261 -17.06 -21.45 31.46
CA ILE A 261 -17.80 -22.53 32.10
C ILE A 261 -16.81 -23.66 32.42
N GLU A 262 -16.67 -23.93 33.71
CA GLU A 262 -15.77 -24.92 34.30
C GLU A 262 -16.28 -26.36 34.20
N ASP A 263 -17.58 -26.54 34.01
CA ASP A 263 -18.26 -27.83 33.92
C ASP A 263 -18.43 -28.28 32.46
N PHE A 264 -18.29 -29.58 32.17
CA PHE A 264 -18.40 -30.07 30.80
C PHE A 264 -19.85 -30.17 30.32
N ASP A 265 -20.76 -30.65 31.17
CA ASP A 265 -22.16 -30.89 30.81
C ASP A 265 -22.92 -29.56 30.70
N GLU A 266 -22.59 -28.56 31.53
CA GLU A 266 -23.09 -27.18 31.36
C GLU A 266 -22.63 -26.58 30.01
N ARG A 267 -21.40 -26.84 29.55
CA ARG A 267 -20.96 -26.40 28.21
C ARG A 267 -21.77 -27.05 27.08
N VAL A 268 -22.14 -28.33 27.24
CA VAL A 268 -23.02 -29.03 26.28
C VAL A 268 -24.43 -28.43 26.30
N GLU A 269 -25.04 -28.23 27.48
CA GLU A 269 -26.37 -27.62 27.60
C GLU A 269 -26.39 -26.21 27.00
N VAL A 270 -25.43 -25.35 27.36
CA VAL A 270 -25.39 -23.95 26.91
C VAL A 270 -25.21 -23.84 25.39
N VAL A 271 -24.37 -24.67 24.77
CA VAL A 271 -24.21 -24.69 23.31
C VAL A 271 -25.50 -25.19 22.62
N GLY A 272 -26.09 -26.29 23.10
CA GLY A 272 -27.36 -26.81 22.56
C GLY A 272 -28.51 -25.81 22.70
N ARG A 273 -28.60 -25.13 23.86
CA ARG A 273 -29.60 -24.12 24.16
C ARG A 273 -29.42 -22.87 23.31
N ALA A 274 -28.20 -22.36 23.15
CA ALA A 274 -27.92 -21.23 22.26
C ALA A 274 -28.27 -21.56 20.79
N TYR A 275 -27.99 -22.79 20.33
CA TYR A 275 -28.41 -23.25 19.01
C TYR A 275 -29.93 -23.35 18.87
N SER A 276 -30.64 -23.80 19.91
CA SER A 276 -32.10 -23.89 19.90
C SER A 276 -32.80 -22.53 19.70
N LEU A 277 -32.18 -21.44 20.16
CA LEU A 277 -32.66 -20.06 20.07
C LEU A 277 -32.31 -19.37 18.73
N ALA A 278 -31.30 -19.87 18.01
CA ALA A 278 -30.91 -19.32 16.71
C ALA A 278 -31.90 -19.74 15.63
N GLU A 279 -32.56 -18.82 14.95
CA GLU A 279 -33.43 -19.14 13.81
C GLU A 279 -32.62 -19.41 12.54
N ARG A 280 -31.50 -18.69 12.32
CA ARG A 280 -30.66 -18.82 11.12
C ARG A 280 -29.19 -19.12 11.42
N LEU A 281 -28.58 -18.45 12.39
CA LEU A 281 -27.14 -18.53 12.69
C LEU A 281 -26.84 -18.48 14.19
N LEU A 282 -26.07 -19.46 14.68
CA LEU A 282 -25.37 -19.38 15.97
C LEU A 282 -23.90 -19.00 15.73
N VAL A 283 -23.39 -18.03 16.49
CA VAL A 283 -21.97 -17.68 16.54
C VAL A 283 -21.38 -18.15 17.87
N ILE A 284 -20.29 -18.91 17.84
CA ILE A 284 -19.56 -19.38 19.03
C ILE A 284 -18.16 -18.79 18.99
N SER A 285 -17.67 -18.23 20.10
CA SER A 285 -16.28 -17.74 20.21
C SER A 285 -15.54 -18.37 21.39
N VAL A 286 -14.29 -18.76 21.17
CA VAL A 286 -13.37 -19.30 22.18
C VAL A 286 -12.04 -18.56 22.23
N MET A 287 -11.31 -18.71 23.34
CA MET A 287 -9.90 -18.34 23.41
C MET A 287 -9.05 -19.55 23.00
N LEU A 288 -8.12 -19.33 22.06
CA LEU A 288 -7.19 -20.38 21.65
C LEU A 288 -6.01 -20.50 22.61
N ALA A 289 -5.45 -21.70 22.72
CA ALA A 289 -4.23 -21.97 23.47
C ALA A 289 -2.99 -21.39 22.75
N ASN A 290 -2.08 -20.81 23.53
CA ASN A 290 -0.73 -20.41 23.13
C ASN A 290 0.27 -20.77 24.24
N ASP A 291 1.57 -20.62 23.96
CA ASP A 291 2.67 -21.01 24.87
C ASP A 291 2.67 -20.31 26.24
N TYR A 292 1.88 -19.24 26.40
CA TYR A 292 1.74 -18.44 27.63
C TYR A 292 0.40 -18.63 28.36
N CYS A 293 -0.55 -19.41 27.81
CA CYS A 293 -1.87 -19.66 28.40
C CYS A 293 -1.85 -20.45 29.73
N THR A 294 -0.69 -20.97 30.14
CA THR A 294 -0.52 -21.85 31.30
C THR A 294 -0.35 -21.13 32.65
N VAL A 295 -0.41 -19.79 32.68
CA VAL A 295 -0.18 -18.98 33.90
C VAL A 295 -1.44 -18.91 34.80
N GLY A 296 -1.81 -20.04 35.39
CA GLY A 296 -2.90 -20.17 36.37
C GLY A 296 -2.76 -21.40 37.26
N GLN A 297 -3.74 -21.64 38.13
CA GLN A 297 -3.87 -22.95 38.80
C GLN A 297 -4.72 -23.88 37.93
N PRO A 298 -4.24 -25.07 37.53
CA PRO A 298 -5.05 -26.01 36.75
C PRO A 298 -6.33 -26.42 37.49
N MET A 299 -7.44 -26.48 36.76
CA MET A 299 -8.75 -26.93 37.24
C MET A 299 -9.47 -27.60 36.07
N ASN A 300 -10.02 -28.79 36.27
CA ASN A 300 -10.68 -29.59 35.23
C ASN A 300 -9.83 -29.64 33.93
N ASP A 301 -10.36 -29.13 32.82
CA ASP A 301 -9.68 -29.04 31.52
C ASP A 301 -9.29 -27.60 31.12
N GLY A 302 -9.06 -26.74 32.12
CA GLY A 302 -8.64 -25.35 31.96
C GLY A 302 -7.80 -24.85 33.15
N VAL A 303 -7.75 -23.53 33.33
CA VAL A 303 -7.02 -22.87 34.42
C VAL A 303 -7.86 -21.84 35.16
N VAL A 304 -7.66 -21.72 36.47
CA VAL A 304 -8.15 -20.61 37.29
C VAL A 304 -7.10 -19.51 37.33
N THR A 305 -7.49 -18.32 36.88
CA THR A 305 -6.60 -17.15 36.87
C THR A 305 -6.44 -16.56 38.29
N LYS A 306 -5.42 -15.71 38.48
CA LYS A 306 -5.26 -14.90 39.71
C LYS A 306 -6.46 -13.98 40.01
N ARG A 307 -7.41 -13.82 39.08
CA ARG A 307 -8.67 -13.05 39.25
C ARG A 307 -9.86 -13.92 39.69
N ARG A 308 -9.66 -15.21 40.03
CA ARG A 308 -10.71 -16.20 40.35
C ARG A 308 -11.72 -16.42 39.21
N THR A 309 -11.24 -16.38 37.97
CA THR A 309 -12.02 -16.75 36.78
C THR A 309 -11.51 -18.08 36.25
N PHE A 310 -12.41 -19.02 35.94
CA PHE A 310 -12.07 -20.19 35.13
C PHE A 310 -11.85 -19.77 33.67
N GLN A 311 -10.92 -20.42 33.00
CA GLN A 311 -10.61 -20.22 31.59
C GLN A 311 -10.12 -21.53 30.97
N LYS A 312 -10.94 -22.14 30.12
CA LYS A 312 -10.47 -23.13 29.14
C LYS A 312 -9.83 -22.42 27.95
N TYR A 313 -8.76 -23.01 27.42
CA TYR A 313 -8.15 -22.60 26.16
C TYR A 313 -8.23 -23.78 25.20
N TYR A 314 -8.82 -23.56 24.02
CA TYR A 314 -9.05 -24.61 23.03
C TYR A 314 -7.94 -24.62 21.97
N SER A 315 -7.69 -25.76 21.32
CA SER A 315 -7.13 -25.73 19.96
C SER A 315 -8.23 -25.48 18.93
N GLN A 316 -7.89 -24.92 17.76
CA GLN A 316 -8.88 -24.65 16.70
C GLN A 316 -9.60 -25.94 16.24
N ALA A 317 -8.89 -27.07 16.20
CA ALA A 317 -9.44 -28.38 15.88
C ALA A 317 -10.33 -28.94 17.00
N GLU A 318 -9.95 -28.76 18.27
CA GLU A 318 -10.72 -29.21 19.44
C GLU A 318 -12.07 -28.51 19.53
N ILE A 319 -12.14 -27.18 19.33
CA ILE A 319 -13.43 -26.48 19.40
C ILE A 319 -14.35 -26.85 18.22
N ILE A 320 -13.79 -27.06 17.02
CA ILE A 320 -14.53 -27.57 15.87
C ILE A 320 -15.10 -28.97 16.18
N ALA A 321 -14.28 -29.87 16.72
CA ALA A 321 -14.71 -31.22 17.10
C ALA A 321 -15.77 -31.21 18.22
N PHE A 322 -15.61 -30.37 19.24
CA PHE A 322 -16.57 -30.22 20.34
C PHE A 322 -17.94 -29.73 19.85
N VAL A 323 -17.98 -28.62 19.11
CA VAL A 323 -19.24 -28.05 18.60
C VAL A 323 -19.95 -29.02 17.65
N LYS A 324 -19.18 -29.71 16.79
CA LYS A 324 -19.71 -30.74 15.89
C LYS A 324 -20.31 -31.93 16.65
N ALA A 325 -19.65 -32.41 17.69
CA ALA A 325 -20.14 -33.51 18.52
C ALA A 325 -21.38 -33.16 19.35
N VAL A 326 -21.54 -31.88 19.72
CA VAL A 326 -22.71 -31.40 20.50
C VAL A 326 -23.93 -31.11 19.63
N LEU A 327 -23.75 -30.65 18.39
CA LEU A 327 -24.86 -30.17 17.53
C LEU A 327 -25.19 -31.07 16.33
N ASP A 328 -24.37 -32.07 16.00
CA ASP A 328 -24.41 -32.85 14.74
C ASP A 328 -24.44 -31.97 13.46
N GLU A 329 -23.83 -30.79 13.58
CA GLU A 329 -23.77 -29.74 12.55
C GLU A 329 -22.31 -29.32 12.31
N GLU A 330 -22.00 -28.83 11.12
CA GLU A 330 -20.61 -28.55 10.70
C GLU A 330 -20.21 -27.09 10.98
N PRO A 331 -19.46 -26.77 12.07
CA PRO A 331 -19.09 -25.41 12.40
C PRO A 331 -18.06 -24.85 11.41
N ILE A 332 -18.32 -23.64 10.90
CA ILE A 332 -17.47 -22.98 9.91
C ILE A 332 -16.54 -21.98 10.62
N PRO A 333 -15.20 -22.13 10.55
CA PRO A 333 -14.29 -21.16 11.13
C PRO A 333 -14.25 -19.87 10.31
N VAL A 334 -14.45 -18.74 11.00
CA VAL A 334 -14.51 -17.39 10.41
C VAL A 334 -13.47 -16.42 11.00
N SER A 335 -12.84 -16.76 12.11
CA SER A 335 -11.56 -16.21 12.56
C SER A 335 -10.97 -17.18 13.59
N PRO A 336 -9.72 -16.98 14.06
CA PRO A 336 -9.17 -17.79 15.14
C PRO A 336 -10.10 -17.78 16.36
N GLY A 337 -10.53 -18.97 16.77
CA GLY A 337 -11.48 -19.16 17.86
C GLY A 337 -12.94 -18.78 17.58
N VAL A 338 -13.32 -18.26 16.40
CA VAL A 338 -14.72 -17.90 16.08
C VAL A 338 -15.31 -18.81 15.02
N LEU A 339 -16.45 -19.43 15.36
CA LEU A 339 -17.17 -20.41 14.55
C LEU A 339 -18.60 -19.94 14.27
N TYR A 340 -19.09 -20.20 13.06
CA TYR A 340 -20.49 -20.03 12.65
C TYR A 340 -21.16 -21.39 12.46
N VAL A 341 -22.33 -21.59 13.06
CA VAL A 341 -23.17 -22.79 12.90
C VAL A 341 -24.51 -22.36 12.31
N TYR A 342 -24.76 -22.71 11.04
CA TYR A 342 -25.94 -22.29 10.31
C TYR A 342 -27.09 -23.28 10.47
N ARG A 343 -28.24 -22.79 10.94
CA ARG A 343 -29.51 -23.51 10.98
C ARG A 343 -30.28 -23.36 9.66
N ASP A 344 -30.25 -22.17 9.04
CA ASP A 344 -30.72 -21.99 7.66
C ASP A 344 -29.60 -22.33 6.67
N LYS A 345 -29.78 -23.43 5.93
CA LYS A 345 -28.84 -23.88 4.91
C LYS A 345 -28.82 -23.00 3.66
N ASN A 346 -29.81 -22.13 3.45
CA ASN A 346 -29.76 -21.10 2.41
C ASN A 346 -28.80 -19.97 2.81
N TRP A 347 -28.82 -19.55 4.08
CA TRP A 347 -27.84 -18.64 4.66
C TRP A 347 -26.42 -19.24 4.63
N GLU A 348 -26.26 -20.53 4.94
CA GLU A 348 -24.97 -21.22 4.79
C GLU A 348 -24.45 -21.15 3.34
N GLN A 349 -25.30 -21.45 2.35
CA GLN A 349 -24.94 -21.36 0.94
C GLN A 349 -24.55 -19.93 0.53
N GLN A 350 -25.32 -18.92 0.97
CA GLN A 350 -25.04 -17.51 0.71
C GLN A 350 -23.71 -17.05 1.35
N PHE A 351 -23.37 -17.56 2.53
CA PHE A 351 -22.08 -17.27 3.17
C PHE A 351 -20.90 -17.78 2.34
N TYR A 352 -20.93 -19.06 1.91
CA TYR A 352 -19.87 -19.62 1.05
C TYR A 352 -19.72 -18.87 -0.27
N GLU A 353 -20.85 -18.52 -0.89
CA GLU A 353 -20.85 -17.69 -2.08
C GLU A 353 -20.22 -16.31 -1.81
N ASN A 354 -20.63 -15.60 -0.76
CA ASN A 354 -20.21 -14.22 -0.49
C ASN A 354 -18.78 -14.12 0.10
N ARG A 355 -18.29 -15.17 0.78
CA ARG A 355 -16.89 -15.30 1.23
C ARG A 355 -15.91 -15.37 0.05
N ASN A 356 -16.36 -15.85 -1.11
CA ASN A 356 -15.51 -16.20 -2.24
C ASN A 356 -15.83 -15.48 -3.57
N LYS A 357 -16.98 -14.81 -3.71
CA LYS A 357 -17.31 -13.94 -4.87
C LYS A 357 -16.31 -12.79 -4.99
N SER A 358 -15.90 -12.44 -6.22
CA SER A 358 -15.08 -11.25 -6.45
C SER A 358 -15.92 -9.97 -6.40
N LYS A 359 -15.67 -9.08 -5.41
CA LYS A 359 -16.48 -7.85 -5.17
C LYS A 359 -16.50 -6.83 -6.32
N ARG A 360 -15.61 -6.94 -7.30
CA ARG A 360 -15.53 -6.06 -8.49
C ARG A 360 -16.73 -6.14 -9.45
N ALA A 361 -17.73 -6.97 -9.17
CA ALA A 361 -18.90 -7.24 -10.01
C ALA A 361 -19.75 -6.01 -10.42
N PHE A 362 -19.56 -4.83 -9.82
CA PHE A 362 -20.41 -3.64 -10.06
C PHE A 362 -19.69 -2.32 -10.41
N GLN A 363 -18.35 -2.27 -10.45
CA GLN A 363 -17.60 -1.00 -10.57
C GLN A 363 -16.91 -0.73 -11.93
N ARG A 364 -17.15 -1.53 -12.98
CA ARG A 364 -16.70 -1.22 -14.36
C ARG A 364 -17.82 -1.30 -15.40
N THR A 365 -18.77 -0.39 -15.28
CA THR A 365 -19.69 0.03 -16.38
C THR A 365 -19.48 1.48 -16.80
N GLY A 366 -18.31 2.06 -16.51
CA GLY A 366 -17.83 3.27 -17.18
C GLY A 366 -17.71 3.04 -18.69
N PHE A 367 -18.35 3.91 -19.48
CA PHE A 367 -18.53 3.71 -20.92
C PHE A 367 -17.24 3.96 -21.71
N SER A 368 -16.49 2.90 -22.04
CA SER A 368 -15.57 2.94 -23.18
C SER A 368 -16.39 2.75 -24.47
N GLY A 369 -16.63 3.83 -25.20
CA GLY A 369 -17.45 3.83 -26.41
C GLY A 369 -16.69 3.32 -27.64
N ASN A 370 -16.86 2.04 -27.99
CA ASN A 370 -16.44 1.54 -29.30
C ASN A 370 -17.12 2.34 -30.41
N LYS A 371 -16.32 3.05 -31.23
CA LYS A 371 -16.81 3.85 -32.35
C LYS A 371 -17.54 2.95 -33.36
N PRO A 372 -18.75 3.30 -33.82
CA PRO A 372 -19.47 2.50 -34.80
C PRO A 372 -18.76 2.53 -36.16
N ALA A 373 -18.61 1.36 -36.78
CA ALA A 373 -18.12 1.24 -38.15
C ALA A 373 -19.13 1.79 -39.18
N HIS A 374 -18.67 2.00 -40.41
CA HIS A 374 -19.39 2.70 -41.49
C HIS A 374 -20.89 2.38 -41.61
N ILE A 375 -21.70 3.44 -41.60
CA ILE A 375 -23.16 3.36 -41.71
C ILE A 375 -23.55 2.94 -43.14
N SER A 376 -24.41 1.93 -43.23
CA SER A 376 -25.20 1.64 -44.44
C SER A 376 -26.70 1.85 -44.18
N HIS A 377 -27.50 1.98 -45.24
CA HIS A 377 -28.93 2.34 -45.16
C HIS A 377 -29.83 1.36 -44.36
N ARG A 378 -29.32 0.20 -43.89
CA ARG A 378 -30.04 -0.70 -42.96
C ARG A 378 -29.95 -0.29 -41.48
N THR A 379 -29.08 0.66 -41.11
CA THR A 379 -28.71 0.91 -39.70
C THR A 379 -29.74 1.73 -38.93
N ILE A 380 -30.52 2.59 -39.62
CA ILE A 380 -31.38 3.61 -38.99
C ILE A 380 -32.41 2.97 -38.04
N SER A 381 -33.20 2.00 -38.52
CA SER A 381 -34.25 1.34 -37.71
C SER A 381 -33.72 0.49 -36.57
N ILE A 382 -32.45 0.08 -36.61
CA ILE A 382 -31.76 -0.60 -35.51
C ILE A 382 -31.44 0.40 -34.39
N GLN A 383 -30.93 1.59 -34.74
CA GLN A 383 -30.58 2.63 -33.77
C GLN A 383 -31.82 3.27 -33.13
N GLU A 384 -32.88 3.49 -33.91
CA GLU A 384 -34.19 3.92 -33.40
C GLU A 384 -34.76 2.89 -32.40
N LYS A 385 -34.68 1.60 -32.74
CA LYS A 385 -35.16 0.52 -31.86
C LYS A 385 -34.32 0.35 -30.60
N TYR A 386 -33.00 0.55 -30.68
CA TYR A 386 -32.15 0.63 -29.49
C TYR A 386 -32.58 1.78 -28.58
N THR A 387 -32.72 2.98 -29.16
CA THR A 387 -33.07 4.21 -28.44
C THR A 387 -34.44 4.08 -27.74
N LYS A 388 -35.46 3.55 -28.44
CA LYS A 388 -36.81 3.33 -27.89
C LYS A 388 -36.84 2.41 -26.67
N TYR A 389 -35.99 1.37 -26.64
CA TYR A 389 -35.96 0.38 -25.55
C TYR A 389 -34.72 0.50 -24.66
N LYS A 390 -33.99 1.63 -24.71
CA LYS A 390 -32.67 1.77 -24.08
C LYS A 390 -32.67 1.36 -22.61
N LYS A 391 -33.57 1.89 -21.78
CA LYS A 391 -33.61 1.58 -20.33
C LYS A 391 -33.73 0.08 -20.04
N SER A 392 -34.64 -0.60 -20.73
CA SER A 392 -34.90 -2.03 -20.55
C SER A 392 -33.77 -2.89 -21.14
N LEU A 393 -33.14 -2.45 -22.24
CA LEU A 393 -31.98 -3.11 -22.86
C LEU A 393 -30.69 -2.97 -22.04
N GLU A 394 -30.37 -1.77 -21.52
CA GLU A 394 -29.20 -1.56 -20.65
C GLU A 394 -29.36 -2.38 -19.36
N SER A 395 -30.54 -2.35 -18.71
CA SER A 395 -30.78 -3.19 -17.52
C SER A 395 -30.73 -4.70 -17.83
N LEU A 396 -31.08 -5.13 -19.05
CA LEU A 396 -30.89 -6.52 -19.48
C LEU A 396 -29.39 -6.84 -19.66
N TRP A 397 -28.62 -5.90 -20.21
CA TRP A 397 -27.17 -6.03 -20.37
C TRP A 397 -26.45 -6.12 -19.03
N ASP A 398 -26.77 -5.24 -18.08
CA ASP A 398 -26.24 -5.29 -16.72
C ASP A 398 -26.59 -6.62 -16.03
N THR A 399 -27.79 -7.16 -16.26
CA THR A 399 -28.19 -8.47 -15.75
C THR A 399 -27.36 -9.61 -16.39
N CYS A 400 -27.13 -9.56 -17.71
CA CYS A 400 -26.25 -10.51 -18.39
C CYS A 400 -24.80 -10.44 -17.85
N LEU A 401 -24.28 -9.23 -17.59
CA LEU A 401 -22.93 -9.03 -17.06
C LEU A 401 -22.81 -9.41 -15.57
N ALA A 402 -23.85 -9.23 -14.76
CA ALA A 402 -23.85 -9.68 -13.36
C ALA A 402 -23.94 -11.21 -13.23
N LEU A 403 -24.68 -11.86 -14.13
CA LEU A 403 -24.83 -13.32 -14.14
C LEU A 403 -23.70 -14.05 -14.89
N GLY A 404 -23.07 -13.42 -15.88
CA GLY A 404 -22.14 -14.09 -16.82
C GLY A 404 -22.82 -15.00 -17.84
N ARG A 405 -24.15 -14.89 -17.98
CA ARG A 405 -24.98 -15.72 -18.85
C ARG A 405 -26.27 -14.98 -19.23
N MET A 406 -27.05 -15.57 -20.14
CA MET A 406 -28.41 -15.08 -20.40
C MET A 406 -29.28 -15.27 -19.14
N PRO A 407 -30.05 -14.25 -18.71
CA PRO A 407 -30.96 -14.37 -17.58
C PRO A 407 -32.19 -15.21 -17.91
N HIS A 408 -32.75 -15.83 -16.88
CA HIS A 408 -34.09 -16.40 -16.88
C HIS A 408 -35.14 -15.27 -16.85
N PRO A 409 -36.39 -15.50 -17.30
CA PRO A 409 -37.48 -14.54 -17.12
C PRO A 409 -37.65 -14.02 -15.69
N THR A 410 -37.48 -14.88 -14.67
CA THR A 410 -37.55 -14.50 -13.25
C THR A 410 -36.33 -13.72 -12.73
N GLU A 411 -35.27 -13.61 -13.53
CA GLU A 411 -34.05 -12.87 -13.21
C GLU A 411 -34.00 -11.53 -13.99
N THR A 412 -34.97 -11.29 -14.89
CA THR A 412 -34.97 -10.15 -15.83
C THR A 412 -35.89 -9.02 -15.36
N ARG A 413 -35.35 -7.83 -15.10
CA ARG A 413 -36.13 -6.60 -14.88
C ARG A 413 -36.74 -6.10 -16.19
N MET A 414 -37.89 -5.42 -16.13
CA MET A 414 -38.59 -4.84 -17.30
C MET A 414 -38.89 -5.84 -18.44
N LEU A 415 -39.14 -7.12 -18.07
CA LEU A 415 -39.44 -8.19 -19.02
C LEU A 415 -40.61 -7.90 -19.99
N PRO A 416 -41.72 -7.27 -19.58
CA PRO A 416 -42.82 -6.93 -20.50
C PRO A 416 -42.37 -6.03 -21.67
N ASP A 417 -41.57 -4.99 -21.41
CA ASP A 417 -41.04 -4.08 -22.44
C ASP A 417 -40.17 -4.83 -23.45
N LEU A 418 -39.32 -5.74 -22.95
CA LEU A 418 -38.41 -6.55 -23.75
C LEU A 418 -39.18 -7.54 -24.65
N ILE A 419 -40.27 -8.13 -24.15
CA ILE A 419 -41.17 -8.97 -24.93
C ILE A 419 -41.95 -8.13 -25.95
N GLY A 420 -42.49 -6.97 -25.57
CA GLY A 420 -43.20 -6.07 -26.49
C GLY A 420 -42.31 -5.52 -27.61
N GLY A 421 -41.04 -5.21 -27.31
CA GLY A 421 -40.08 -4.73 -28.29
C GLY A 421 -39.51 -5.79 -29.23
N PHE A 422 -39.25 -7.00 -28.73
CA PHE A 422 -38.45 -8.02 -29.44
C PHE A 422 -39.14 -9.38 -29.61
N GLY A 423 -40.36 -9.55 -29.10
CA GLY A 423 -41.19 -10.75 -29.18
C GLY A 423 -40.77 -11.89 -28.25
N SER A 424 -39.54 -11.88 -27.70
CA SER A 424 -39.09 -12.82 -26.66
C SER A 424 -37.78 -12.36 -26.02
N LEU A 425 -37.53 -12.78 -24.78
CA LEU A 425 -36.28 -12.48 -24.08
C LEU A 425 -35.02 -12.90 -24.87
N PRO A 426 -34.88 -14.13 -25.44
CA PRO A 426 -33.71 -14.49 -26.23
C PRO A 426 -33.47 -13.61 -27.47
N LYS A 427 -34.53 -13.03 -28.07
CA LYS A 427 -34.39 -12.06 -29.17
C LYS A 427 -33.85 -10.72 -28.67
N ALA A 428 -34.33 -10.24 -27.52
CA ALA A 428 -33.79 -9.03 -26.87
C ALA A 428 -32.32 -9.22 -26.43
N THR A 429 -32.00 -10.36 -25.81
CA THR A 429 -30.64 -10.68 -25.35
C THR A 429 -29.66 -10.78 -26.52
N ARG A 430 -30.02 -11.44 -27.63
CA ARG A 430 -29.21 -11.44 -28.85
C ARG A 430 -29.05 -10.05 -29.46
N PHE A 431 -30.11 -9.23 -29.45
CA PHE A 431 -30.04 -7.86 -29.96
C PHE A 431 -29.02 -7.03 -29.16
N ILE A 432 -29.08 -7.03 -27.82
CA ILE A 432 -28.15 -6.24 -27.00
C ILE A 432 -26.71 -6.77 -27.04
N ILE A 433 -26.51 -8.09 -27.08
CA ILE A 433 -25.18 -8.70 -27.29
C ILE A 433 -24.57 -8.25 -28.63
N ASN A 434 -25.36 -8.21 -29.71
CA ASN A 434 -24.88 -7.76 -31.01
C ASN A 434 -24.57 -6.24 -31.07
N GLN A 435 -25.06 -5.45 -30.12
CA GLN A 435 -24.81 -4.01 -30.00
C GLN A 435 -23.62 -3.69 -29.07
N LYS A 436 -23.46 -4.46 -27.99
CA LYS A 436 -22.39 -4.27 -26.97
C LYS A 436 -21.13 -5.08 -27.24
N GLY A 437 -21.21 -6.12 -28.08
CA GLY A 437 -20.15 -7.08 -28.35
C GLY A 437 -20.13 -8.24 -27.34
N GLN A 438 -19.61 -9.40 -27.77
CA GLN A 438 -19.59 -10.62 -26.94
C GLN A 438 -18.47 -10.61 -25.87
N GLY A 439 -17.36 -9.91 -26.10
CA GLY A 439 -16.15 -10.02 -25.26
C GLY A 439 -16.36 -9.71 -23.77
N LEU A 440 -17.13 -8.67 -23.44
CA LEU A 440 -17.45 -8.33 -22.04
C LEU A 440 -18.33 -9.41 -21.37
N LEU A 441 -19.23 -10.03 -22.13
CA LEU A 441 -20.08 -11.11 -21.60
C LEU A 441 -19.26 -12.38 -21.37
N GLU A 442 -18.33 -12.74 -22.27
CA GLU A 442 -17.48 -13.92 -22.08
C GLU A 442 -16.45 -13.71 -20.97
N GLN A 443 -15.92 -12.49 -20.78
CA GLN A 443 -15.12 -12.15 -19.60
C GLN A 443 -15.90 -12.33 -18.29
N SER A 444 -17.17 -11.88 -18.25
CA SER A 444 -18.03 -12.14 -17.08
C SER A 444 -18.32 -13.62 -16.90
N ARG A 445 -18.63 -14.34 -18.00
CA ARG A 445 -18.88 -15.78 -18.00
C ARG A 445 -17.71 -16.56 -17.43
N GLN A 446 -16.47 -16.23 -17.83
CA GLN A 446 -15.26 -16.83 -17.28
C GLN A 446 -15.12 -16.53 -15.79
N ARG A 447 -15.20 -15.26 -15.36
CA ARG A 447 -15.13 -14.87 -13.94
C ARG A 447 -16.18 -15.58 -13.07
N ARG A 448 -17.42 -15.69 -13.56
CA ARG A 448 -18.52 -16.39 -12.87
C ARG A 448 -18.33 -17.90 -12.83
N THR A 449 -17.71 -18.48 -13.86
CA THR A 449 -17.30 -19.89 -13.89
C THR A 449 -16.17 -20.15 -12.89
N ASP A 450 -15.15 -19.29 -12.85
CA ASP A 450 -14.03 -19.35 -11.89
C ASP A 450 -14.49 -19.16 -10.44
N ASP A 451 -15.28 -18.13 -10.14
CA ASP A 451 -15.85 -17.88 -8.81
C ASP A 451 -16.63 -19.10 -8.30
N LEU A 452 -17.46 -19.69 -9.17
CA LEU A 452 -18.21 -20.90 -8.81
C LEU A 452 -17.29 -22.12 -8.66
N CYS A 453 -16.28 -22.28 -9.51
CA CYS A 453 -15.29 -23.36 -9.40
C CYS A 453 -14.53 -23.29 -8.06
N VAL A 454 -14.13 -22.08 -7.62
CA VAL A 454 -13.50 -21.83 -6.32
C VAL A 454 -14.45 -22.22 -5.17
N VAL A 455 -15.71 -21.79 -5.18
CA VAL A 455 -16.69 -22.15 -4.15
C VAL A 455 -16.88 -23.66 -4.05
N LEU A 456 -17.05 -24.34 -5.18
CA LEU A 456 -17.21 -25.80 -5.23
C LEU A 456 -15.95 -26.54 -4.76
N ALA A 457 -14.77 -26.05 -5.10
CA ALA A 457 -13.49 -26.67 -4.73
C ALA A 457 -13.25 -26.58 -3.22
N LEU A 458 -13.53 -25.43 -2.62
CA LEU A 458 -13.40 -25.22 -1.17
C LEU A 458 -14.44 -26.02 -0.38
N GLN A 459 -15.68 -26.12 -0.86
CA GLN A 459 -16.69 -26.99 -0.23
C GLN A 459 -16.30 -28.47 -0.29
N GLN A 460 -15.68 -28.94 -1.39
CA GLN A 460 -15.14 -30.30 -1.44
C GLN A 460 -13.95 -30.50 -0.50
N PHE A 461 -13.07 -29.51 -0.35
CA PHE A 461 -11.96 -29.55 0.61
C PHE A 461 -12.44 -29.62 2.07
N GLU A 462 -13.51 -28.89 2.40
CA GLU A 462 -14.21 -28.95 3.69
C GLU A 462 -15.15 -30.17 3.83
N GLY A 463 -15.14 -31.11 2.87
CA GLY A 463 -15.91 -32.37 2.93
C GLY A 463 -17.43 -32.22 2.72
N LYS A 464 -17.92 -31.05 2.30
CA LYS A 464 -19.36 -30.75 2.24
C LYS A 464 -20.04 -31.28 0.97
N ASN A 465 -21.21 -31.91 1.16
CA ASN A 465 -22.04 -32.45 0.08
C ASN A 465 -22.91 -31.36 -0.58
N THR A 466 -22.31 -30.52 -1.41
CA THR A 466 -22.91 -29.32 -2.05
C THR A 466 -24.28 -29.52 -2.72
N TYR A 467 -24.59 -30.74 -3.20
CA TYR A 467 -25.66 -30.93 -4.18
C TYR A 467 -27.05 -31.29 -3.64
N LYS A 468 -27.21 -31.44 -2.32
CA LYS A 468 -28.54 -31.73 -1.72
C LYS A 468 -29.52 -30.55 -1.84
N HIS A 469 -29.06 -29.31 -1.66
CA HIS A 469 -29.92 -28.12 -1.59
C HIS A 469 -29.40 -26.93 -2.42
N LEU A 470 -29.24 -27.11 -3.74
CA LEU A 470 -28.90 -25.99 -4.64
C LEU A 470 -30.11 -25.07 -4.88
N ASN A 471 -29.94 -23.76 -4.64
CA ASN A 471 -30.95 -22.75 -4.98
C ASN A 471 -31.23 -22.66 -6.51
N PRO A 472 -32.38 -22.10 -6.96
CA PRO A 472 -32.76 -22.09 -8.37
C PRO A 472 -31.84 -21.28 -9.30
N GLY A 473 -31.17 -20.24 -8.79
CA GLY A 473 -30.20 -19.46 -9.55
C GLY A 473 -28.93 -20.28 -9.79
N LEU A 474 -28.38 -20.87 -8.74
CA LEU A 474 -27.17 -21.70 -8.80
C LEU A 474 -27.35 -22.93 -9.70
N LYS A 475 -28.55 -23.53 -9.72
CA LYS A 475 -28.93 -24.59 -10.68
C LYS A 475 -28.84 -24.13 -12.15
N ARG A 476 -29.15 -22.87 -12.46
CA ARG A 476 -29.02 -22.29 -13.81
C ARG A 476 -27.56 -21.94 -14.14
N ASP A 477 -26.82 -21.40 -13.18
CA ASP A 477 -25.40 -21.09 -13.31
C ASP A 477 -24.60 -22.38 -13.64
N ILE A 478 -24.75 -23.43 -12.82
CA ILE A 478 -24.13 -24.75 -13.08
C ILE A 478 -24.49 -25.27 -14.47
N LYS A 479 -25.77 -25.20 -14.88
CA LYS A 479 -26.22 -25.65 -16.20
C LYS A 479 -25.67 -24.80 -17.36
N SER A 480 -25.36 -23.52 -17.12
CA SER A 480 -24.90 -22.57 -18.15
C SER A 480 -23.37 -22.51 -18.30
N PHE A 481 -22.63 -22.93 -17.28
CA PHE A 481 -21.16 -22.92 -17.27
C PHE A 481 -20.58 -24.33 -17.46
N PHE A 482 -21.09 -25.31 -16.70
CA PHE A 482 -20.58 -26.69 -16.69
C PHE A 482 -21.52 -27.71 -17.35
N GLY A 483 -22.75 -27.30 -17.70
CA GLY A 483 -23.78 -28.17 -18.30
C GLY A 483 -24.44 -29.13 -17.31
N THR A 484 -23.65 -29.82 -16.47
CA THR A 484 -24.12 -30.75 -15.44
C THR A 484 -23.48 -30.49 -14.07
N VAL A 485 -24.19 -30.90 -13.02
CA VAL A 485 -23.66 -30.89 -11.64
C VAL A 485 -22.39 -31.75 -11.51
N LYS A 486 -22.35 -32.90 -12.19
CA LYS A 486 -21.18 -33.79 -12.18
C LYS A 486 -19.94 -33.08 -12.76
N ALA A 487 -20.05 -32.48 -13.95
CA ALA A 487 -18.96 -31.77 -14.58
C ALA A 487 -18.47 -30.55 -13.77
N ALA A 488 -19.38 -29.87 -13.05
CA ALA A 488 -19.00 -28.81 -12.10
C ALA A 488 -18.22 -29.36 -10.89
N SER A 489 -18.62 -30.52 -10.38
CA SER A 489 -17.91 -31.24 -9.31
C SER A 489 -16.51 -31.68 -9.76
N GLU A 490 -16.39 -32.22 -10.97
CA GLU A 490 -15.13 -32.70 -11.54
C GLU A 490 -14.17 -31.53 -11.80
N ALA A 491 -14.61 -30.45 -12.46
CA ALA A 491 -13.79 -29.26 -12.69
C ALA A 491 -13.27 -28.62 -11.38
N ALA A 492 -14.13 -28.56 -10.35
CA ALA A 492 -13.76 -28.04 -9.03
C ALA A 492 -12.78 -28.95 -8.29
N ARG A 493 -12.96 -30.27 -8.39
CA ARG A 493 -12.03 -31.26 -7.82
C ARG A 493 -10.67 -31.20 -8.49
N ASP A 494 -10.65 -31.08 -9.81
CA ASP A 494 -9.42 -31.04 -10.60
C ASP A 494 -8.66 -29.71 -10.35
N LEU A 495 -9.38 -28.59 -10.15
CA LEU A 495 -8.82 -27.33 -9.66
C LEU A 495 -8.22 -27.48 -8.24
N LEU A 496 -8.90 -28.20 -7.34
CA LEU A 496 -8.42 -28.47 -5.99
C LEU A 496 -7.13 -29.30 -5.99
N PHE A 497 -7.04 -30.38 -6.78
CA PHE A 497 -5.80 -31.17 -6.88
C PHE A 497 -4.63 -30.37 -7.47
N ARG A 498 -4.90 -29.43 -8.39
CA ARG A 498 -3.87 -28.58 -8.98
C ARG A 498 -3.20 -27.62 -8.00
N ILE A 499 -3.70 -27.39 -6.77
CA ILE A 499 -2.96 -26.56 -5.79
C ILE A 499 -1.65 -27.22 -5.32
N ALA A 500 -1.46 -28.52 -5.59
CA ALA A 500 -0.22 -29.24 -5.33
C ALA A 500 0.81 -29.18 -6.49
N ASP A 501 0.42 -28.66 -7.66
CA ASP A 501 1.26 -28.47 -8.84
C ASP A 501 2.07 -27.16 -8.70
N THR A 502 3.37 -27.30 -8.39
CA THR A 502 4.26 -26.16 -8.13
C THR A 502 4.46 -25.28 -9.36
N ASP A 503 4.36 -25.83 -10.57
CA ASP A 503 4.60 -25.09 -11.80
C ASP A 503 3.36 -24.31 -12.22
N ALA A 504 2.16 -24.88 -12.02
CA ALA A 504 0.91 -24.13 -12.16
C ALA A 504 0.79 -23.01 -11.10
N ILE A 505 1.23 -23.24 -9.87
CA ILE A 505 1.32 -22.20 -8.83
C ILE A 505 2.35 -21.13 -9.21
N ALA A 506 3.52 -21.49 -9.73
CA ALA A 506 4.53 -20.53 -10.20
C ALA A 506 4.01 -19.64 -11.34
N GLN A 507 3.33 -20.24 -12.33
CA GLN A 507 2.71 -19.53 -13.45
C GLN A 507 1.59 -18.59 -12.98
N ALA A 508 0.73 -19.04 -12.07
CA ALA A 508 -0.33 -18.20 -11.51
C ALA A 508 0.21 -17.04 -10.65
N CYS A 509 1.31 -17.26 -9.91
CA CYS A 509 2.01 -16.20 -9.18
C CYS A 509 2.64 -15.17 -10.12
N GLN A 510 3.24 -15.61 -11.23
CA GLN A 510 3.77 -14.72 -12.27
C GLN A 510 2.66 -13.91 -12.94
N TRP A 511 1.53 -14.56 -13.27
CA TRP A 511 0.35 -13.88 -13.82
C TRP A 511 -0.14 -12.78 -12.88
N ALA A 512 -0.26 -13.07 -11.57
CA ALA A 512 -0.72 -12.13 -10.56
C ALA A 512 0.18 -10.87 -10.49
N ASN A 513 1.50 -11.06 -10.38
CA ASN A 513 2.48 -9.97 -10.37
C ASN A 513 2.40 -9.10 -11.64
N ASN A 514 2.23 -9.71 -12.81
CA ASN A 514 2.13 -9.00 -14.08
C ASN A 514 0.82 -8.16 -14.20
N HIS A 515 -0.22 -8.52 -13.46
CA HIS A 515 -1.49 -7.78 -13.35
C HIS A 515 -1.55 -6.85 -12.12
N GLY A 516 -0.41 -6.58 -11.48
CA GLY A 516 -0.31 -5.67 -10.32
C GLY A 516 -0.81 -6.25 -8.99
N LEU A 517 -1.10 -7.55 -8.91
CA LEU A 517 -1.63 -8.21 -7.71
C LEU A 517 -0.49 -8.62 -6.76
N GLY A 518 0.17 -7.61 -6.20
CA GLY A 518 1.32 -7.75 -5.30
C GLY A 518 2.63 -8.11 -6.00
N HIS A 519 3.55 -8.71 -5.25
CA HIS A 519 4.94 -8.94 -5.67
C HIS A 519 5.32 -10.42 -5.65
N TYR A 520 5.79 -10.92 -6.80
CA TYR A 520 6.30 -12.29 -6.93
C TYR A 520 7.83 -12.32 -6.85
N GLU A 521 8.34 -12.97 -5.79
CA GLU A 521 9.75 -13.37 -5.73
C GLU A 521 9.91 -14.71 -6.45
N ILE A 522 10.53 -14.69 -7.63
CA ILE A 522 10.58 -15.80 -8.59
C ILE A 522 11.07 -17.10 -7.94
N GLY A 523 10.32 -18.18 -8.12
CA GLY A 523 10.63 -19.52 -7.59
C GLY A 523 10.43 -19.68 -6.08
N LYS A 524 10.02 -18.62 -5.37
CA LYS A 524 9.83 -18.62 -3.91
C LYS A 524 8.38 -18.38 -3.51
N SER A 525 7.84 -17.19 -3.78
CA SER A 525 6.54 -16.79 -3.23
C SER A 525 5.93 -15.55 -3.86
N LEU A 526 4.61 -15.53 -4.02
CA LEU A 526 3.83 -14.31 -4.19
C LEU A 526 3.45 -13.73 -2.82
N GLN A 527 3.61 -12.43 -2.62
CA GLN A 527 3.16 -11.73 -1.41
C GLN A 527 2.33 -10.50 -1.80
N LEU A 528 1.15 -10.35 -1.20
CA LEU A 528 0.16 -9.33 -1.55
C LEU A 528 -0.78 -9.00 -0.39
N HIS A 529 -1.43 -7.84 -0.43
CA HIS A 529 -2.45 -7.45 0.54
C HIS A 529 -3.73 -8.29 0.42
N THR A 530 -4.41 -8.58 1.55
CA THR A 530 -5.57 -9.50 1.59
C THR A 530 -6.74 -9.08 0.70
N SER A 531 -6.95 -7.78 0.49
CA SER A 531 -7.96 -7.25 -0.44
C SER A 531 -7.76 -7.67 -1.90
N LEU A 532 -6.54 -8.07 -2.28
CA LEU A 532 -6.20 -8.49 -3.64
C LEU A 532 -6.43 -9.99 -3.91
N VAL A 533 -6.70 -10.79 -2.86
CA VAL A 533 -6.94 -12.25 -2.99
C VAL A 533 -8.15 -12.55 -3.87
N GLU A 534 -9.24 -11.77 -3.75
CA GLU A 534 -10.45 -11.90 -4.59
C GLU A 534 -10.20 -11.61 -6.09
N GLN A 535 -9.03 -11.06 -6.45
CA GLN A 535 -8.63 -10.75 -7.82
C GLN A 535 -7.67 -11.80 -8.43
N LEU A 536 -7.11 -12.70 -7.62
CA LEU A 536 -6.17 -13.72 -8.06
C LEU A 536 -6.81 -14.78 -8.99
N PRO A 537 -6.00 -15.52 -9.78
CA PRO A 537 -6.46 -16.72 -10.48
C PRO A 537 -7.17 -17.71 -9.54
N SER A 538 -8.18 -18.41 -10.06
CA SER A 538 -8.98 -19.39 -9.32
C SER A 538 -8.12 -20.44 -8.59
N LEU A 539 -7.01 -20.87 -9.20
CA LEU A 539 -6.03 -21.77 -8.58
C LEU A 539 -5.44 -21.22 -7.27
N LEU A 540 -5.00 -19.96 -7.26
CA LEU A 540 -4.45 -19.34 -6.05
C LEU A 540 -5.54 -19.01 -5.03
N ARG A 541 -6.77 -18.71 -5.47
CA ARG A 541 -7.92 -18.52 -4.58
C ARG A 541 -8.30 -19.82 -3.86
N VAL A 542 -8.24 -20.97 -4.53
CA VAL A 542 -8.39 -22.28 -3.87
C VAL A 542 -7.22 -22.55 -2.93
N TYR A 543 -5.96 -22.28 -3.31
CA TYR A 543 -4.81 -22.44 -2.40
C TYR A 543 -4.98 -21.62 -1.11
N VAL A 544 -5.30 -20.33 -1.23
CA VAL A 544 -5.51 -19.43 -0.08
C VAL A 544 -6.72 -19.88 0.74
N GLY A 545 -7.84 -20.23 0.09
CA GLY A 545 -9.06 -20.68 0.76
C GLY A 545 -8.88 -22.00 1.52
N SER A 546 -8.18 -22.99 0.94
CA SER A 546 -7.91 -24.28 1.60
C SER A 546 -7.00 -24.12 2.81
N ALA A 547 -6.05 -23.17 2.77
CA ALA A 547 -5.23 -22.85 3.95
C ALA A 547 -6.05 -22.08 4.98
N ALA A 548 -6.89 -21.14 4.55
CA ALA A 548 -7.79 -20.39 5.41
C ALA A 548 -8.80 -21.31 6.12
N ALA A 549 -9.28 -22.40 5.49
CA ALA A 549 -10.18 -23.37 6.14
C ALA A 549 -9.60 -23.98 7.44
N LEU A 550 -8.27 -24.03 7.59
CA LEU A 550 -7.60 -24.44 8.83
C LEU A 550 -7.59 -23.35 9.92
N TYR A 551 -7.61 -22.05 9.53
CA TYR A 551 -7.35 -20.89 10.40
C TYR A 551 -8.58 -20.01 10.70
N GLY A 552 -9.58 -20.02 9.81
CA GLY A 552 -10.67 -19.04 9.77
C GLY A 552 -10.59 -18.13 8.54
N ASP A 553 -10.87 -16.84 8.70
CA ASP A 553 -10.83 -15.88 7.60
C ASP A 553 -9.43 -15.27 7.41
N TYR A 554 -8.87 -15.38 6.20
CA TYR A 554 -7.59 -14.76 5.85
C TYR A 554 -7.67 -13.22 5.88
N ARG A 555 -8.87 -12.63 5.75
CA ARG A 555 -9.12 -11.19 5.80
C ARG A 555 -8.96 -10.58 7.21
N ASN A 556 -8.44 -11.33 8.18
CA ASN A 556 -7.95 -10.83 9.47
C ASN A 556 -6.47 -10.42 9.44
N ALA A 557 -5.76 -10.70 8.35
CA ALA A 557 -4.38 -10.27 8.13
C ALA A 557 -4.32 -9.11 7.13
N ASP A 558 -3.19 -8.40 7.11
CA ASP A 558 -2.93 -7.37 6.11
C ASP A 558 -2.33 -8.00 4.86
N LEU A 559 -1.31 -8.86 5.01
CA LEU A 559 -0.65 -9.53 3.89
C LEU A 559 -0.84 -11.05 3.90
N VAL A 560 -1.00 -11.60 2.71
CA VAL A 560 -0.90 -13.02 2.41
C VAL A 560 0.41 -13.27 1.67
N LYS A 561 1.08 -14.38 1.99
CA LYS A 561 2.25 -14.90 1.27
C LYS A 561 2.02 -16.36 0.87
N ILE A 562 1.91 -16.59 -0.43
CA ILE A 562 1.74 -17.91 -1.05
C ILE A 562 3.14 -18.44 -1.39
N HIS A 563 3.56 -19.55 -0.77
CA HIS A 563 4.86 -20.16 -1.06
C HIS A 563 4.71 -21.19 -2.18
N VAL A 564 5.51 -21.07 -3.24
CA VAL A 564 5.36 -21.84 -4.48
C VAL A 564 5.60 -23.34 -4.27
N THR A 565 6.63 -23.69 -3.51
CA THR A 565 7.16 -25.08 -3.42
C THR A 565 6.78 -25.82 -2.14
N SER A 566 6.60 -25.11 -1.02
CA SER A 566 6.45 -25.71 0.31
C SER A 566 5.01 -26.06 0.71
N GLY A 567 4.00 -25.75 -0.13
CA GLY A 567 2.58 -25.95 0.23
C GLY A 567 2.17 -25.19 1.50
N THR A 568 2.81 -24.06 1.76
CA THR A 568 2.60 -23.22 2.95
C THR A 568 1.97 -21.89 2.54
N LEU A 569 0.90 -21.49 3.23
CA LEU A 569 0.48 -20.10 3.27
C LEU A 569 1.14 -19.41 4.48
N THR A 570 1.43 -18.12 4.38
CA THR A 570 1.74 -17.30 5.55
C THR A 570 0.86 -16.07 5.56
N LEU A 571 0.20 -15.83 6.68
CA LEU A 571 -0.56 -14.62 6.97
C LEU A 571 0.31 -13.71 7.85
N LEU A 572 0.25 -12.40 7.60
CA LEU A 572 1.02 -11.39 8.32
C LEU A 572 0.07 -10.25 8.70
N ARG A 573 -0.02 -9.94 9.99
CA ARG A 573 -0.72 -8.78 10.53
C ARG A 573 0.27 -7.85 11.21
N PHE A 574 0.09 -6.56 11.02
CA PHE A 574 0.96 -5.51 11.54
C PHE A 574 0.25 -4.71 12.63
N ASP A 575 0.94 -3.72 13.19
CA ASP A 575 0.43 -2.84 14.25
C ASP A 575 -0.62 -1.85 13.73
N ASP A 576 -0.34 -1.21 12.60
CA ASP A 576 -1.16 -0.16 11.96
C ASP A 576 -0.76 -0.10 10.48
N PHE A 577 -1.25 -1.07 9.70
CA PHE A 577 -0.82 -1.25 8.31
C PHE A 577 -1.26 -0.11 7.39
N GLU A 578 -2.45 0.46 7.61
CA GLU A 578 -3.02 1.47 6.71
C GLU A 578 -2.34 2.83 6.88
N SER A 579 -2.24 3.34 8.11
CA SER A 579 -1.79 4.72 8.39
C SER A 579 -0.28 4.87 8.53
N ARG A 580 0.49 3.81 8.81
CA ARG A 580 1.97 3.89 8.84
C ARG A 580 2.60 3.58 7.48
N PRO A 581 3.65 4.31 7.07
CA PRO A 581 4.42 3.93 5.88
C PRO A 581 5.29 2.68 6.12
N MET A 582 5.69 2.47 7.37
CA MET A 582 6.52 1.35 7.83
C MET A 582 5.87 0.75 9.08
N PRO A 583 4.80 -0.04 8.94
CA PRO A 583 4.17 -0.72 10.06
C PRO A 583 5.08 -1.85 10.58
N ARG A 584 5.00 -2.15 11.88
CA ARG A 584 5.75 -3.22 12.54
C ARG A 584 4.95 -4.52 12.53
N LEU A 585 5.60 -5.64 12.20
CA LEU A 585 4.95 -6.95 12.21
C LEU A 585 4.50 -7.27 13.64
N ALA A 586 3.19 -7.42 13.84
CA ALA A 586 2.58 -7.73 15.13
C ALA A 586 2.31 -9.24 15.27
N GLU A 587 2.06 -9.93 14.16
CA GLU A 587 1.66 -11.33 14.14
C GLU A 587 2.03 -11.98 12.79
N ARG A 588 2.52 -13.21 12.84
CA ARG A 588 2.72 -14.07 11.66
C ARG A 588 2.14 -15.44 11.94
N VAL A 589 1.37 -15.97 11.00
CA VAL A 589 0.87 -17.35 11.06
C VAL A 589 1.26 -18.11 9.81
N LYS A 590 1.91 -19.26 9.96
CA LYS A 590 2.16 -20.17 8.82
C LYS A 590 1.15 -21.32 8.85
N LEU A 591 0.54 -21.59 7.71
CA LEU A 591 -0.49 -22.61 7.51
C LEU A 591 0.05 -23.62 6.50
N LYS A 592 0.44 -24.81 6.98
CA LYS A 592 1.07 -25.85 6.17
C LYS A 592 0.01 -26.85 5.69
N LEU A 593 -0.43 -26.71 4.44
CA LEU A 593 -1.54 -27.49 3.87
C LEU A 593 -1.34 -29.02 4.01
N ARG A 594 -0.11 -29.50 3.75
CA ARG A 594 0.22 -30.94 3.78
C ARG A 594 0.32 -31.53 5.19
N GLU A 595 0.71 -30.71 6.18
CA GLU A 595 0.79 -31.12 7.59
C GLU A 595 -0.52 -30.86 8.36
N GLN A 596 -1.47 -30.12 7.76
CA GLN A 596 -2.62 -29.49 8.42
C GLN A 596 -2.25 -28.69 9.70
N ASN A 597 -1.03 -28.15 9.70
CA ASN A 597 -0.37 -27.59 10.87
C ASN A 597 -0.31 -26.05 10.82
N ILE A 598 -0.39 -25.42 11.99
CA ILE A 598 -0.47 -23.96 12.17
C ILE A 598 0.64 -23.50 13.12
N GLU A 599 1.60 -22.73 12.60
CA GLU A 599 2.66 -22.12 13.42
C GLU A 599 2.33 -20.65 13.66
N TYR A 600 1.94 -20.30 14.90
CA TYR A 600 1.61 -18.94 15.33
C TYR A 600 2.84 -18.22 15.90
N TYR A 601 3.02 -16.94 15.57
CA TYR A 601 4.10 -16.09 16.07
C TYR A 601 3.56 -14.70 16.41
N ASP A 602 3.37 -14.42 17.69
CA ASP A 602 3.09 -13.07 18.20
C ASP A 602 4.41 -12.26 18.28
N PHE A 603 4.37 -10.96 17.97
CA PHE A 603 5.49 -10.02 18.10
C PHE A 603 5.15 -8.79 18.96
N ALA A 604 3.91 -8.67 19.43
CA ALA A 604 3.45 -7.63 20.37
C ALA A 604 3.59 -8.08 21.84
N GLN A 605 3.46 -9.38 22.11
CA GLN A 605 3.56 -9.99 23.45
C GLN A 605 4.94 -10.62 23.73
N ASN A 606 5.66 -11.04 22.68
CA ASN A 606 6.99 -11.63 22.82
C ASN A 606 8.08 -10.57 22.94
N SER A 607 9.15 -10.85 23.69
CA SER A 607 10.36 -10.02 23.77
C SER A 607 11.26 -10.10 22.52
N PHE A 608 10.67 -10.33 21.34
CA PHE A 608 11.36 -10.34 20.05
C PHE A 608 11.18 -8.98 19.38
N GLU A 609 12.26 -8.49 18.76
CA GLU A 609 12.23 -7.23 18.01
C GLU A 609 11.32 -7.34 16.77
N ALA A 610 10.16 -6.68 16.83
CA ALA A 610 9.21 -6.62 15.72
C ALA A 610 9.85 -5.92 14.49
N PRO A 611 10.01 -6.62 13.34
CA PRO A 611 10.57 -6.02 12.14
C PRO A 611 9.57 -5.08 11.45
N TYR A 612 10.09 -4.05 10.79
CA TYR A 612 9.29 -3.20 9.91
C TYR A 612 8.92 -3.91 8.60
N LEU A 613 7.80 -3.51 8.01
CA LEU A 613 7.51 -3.77 6.61
C LEU A 613 8.23 -2.75 5.72
N TYR A 614 9.36 -3.14 5.16
CA TYR A 614 10.03 -2.36 4.12
C TYR A 614 9.36 -2.54 2.76
N SER A 615 9.36 -1.48 1.95
CA SER A 615 8.75 -1.43 0.62
C SER A 615 7.29 -1.92 0.56
N LYS A 616 6.44 -1.43 1.47
CA LYS A 616 5.01 -1.77 1.56
C LYS A 616 4.29 -1.60 0.21
N SER A 617 4.68 -0.62 -0.61
CA SER A 617 4.13 -0.38 -1.97
C SER A 617 4.32 -1.56 -2.95
N LYS A 618 5.11 -2.60 -2.62
CA LYS A 618 5.23 -3.83 -3.41
C LYS A 618 4.03 -4.78 -3.22
N TYR A 619 3.34 -4.69 -2.09
CA TYR A 619 2.32 -5.68 -1.69
C TYR A 619 0.88 -5.17 -1.85
N ILE A 620 0.71 -3.85 -1.82
CA ILE A 620 -0.53 -3.14 -2.19
C ILE A 620 -0.47 -2.70 -3.66
N ASN A 621 -1.62 -2.30 -4.23
CA ASN A 621 -1.70 -1.63 -5.52
C ASN A 621 -2.23 -0.20 -5.34
N GLU A 622 -2.27 0.56 -6.43
CA GLU A 622 -2.87 1.89 -6.54
C GLU A 622 -4.29 2.07 -5.95
N GLU A 623 -5.08 1.00 -5.81
CA GLU A 623 -6.45 1.03 -5.28
C GLU A 623 -6.47 1.13 -3.74
N TYR A 624 -5.30 0.99 -3.11
CA TYR A 624 -5.14 1.05 -1.67
C TYR A 624 -5.03 2.51 -1.17
N PRO A 625 -5.59 2.85 0.02
CA PRO A 625 -5.40 4.14 0.66
C PRO A 625 -3.92 4.54 0.78
N ASN A 626 -3.63 5.83 0.62
CA ASN A 626 -2.28 6.39 0.75
C ASN A 626 -1.19 5.77 -0.17
N PHE A 627 -1.55 5.06 -1.25
CA PHE A 627 -0.57 4.41 -2.13
C PHE A 627 0.47 5.38 -2.75
N PRO A 628 0.09 6.55 -3.31
CA PRO A 628 1.07 7.50 -3.84
C PRO A 628 1.98 8.10 -2.76
N GLU A 629 1.42 8.38 -1.57
CA GLU A 629 2.14 8.84 -0.39
C GLU A 629 3.16 7.79 0.08
N GLN A 630 2.75 6.51 0.15
CA GLN A 630 3.62 5.36 0.42
C GLN A 630 4.76 5.24 -0.61
N LEU A 631 4.44 5.33 -1.90
CA LEU A 631 5.42 5.20 -2.98
C LEU A 631 6.41 6.38 -2.99
N ALA A 632 5.98 7.59 -2.62
CA ALA A 632 6.86 8.75 -2.52
C ALA A 632 7.71 8.74 -1.25
N PHE A 633 7.17 8.29 -0.12
CA PHE A 633 7.94 8.00 1.10
C PHE A 633 9.06 7.00 0.81
N GLU A 634 8.74 5.89 0.13
CA GLU A 634 9.72 4.87 -0.24
C GLU A 634 10.81 5.43 -1.18
N GLN A 635 10.47 6.33 -2.12
CA GLN A 635 11.45 7.02 -2.95
C GLN A 635 12.34 8.00 -2.17
N GLN A 636 11.80 8.72 -1.16
CA GLN A 636 12.60 9.55 -0.26
C GLN A 636 13.58 8.69 0.55
N LEU A 637 13.13 7.52 1.02
CA LEU A 637 13.92 6.59 1.83
C LEU A 637 15.00 5.85 1.00
N GLU A 638 14.68 5.42 -0.22
CA GLU A 638 15.64 4.82 -1.15
C GLU A 638 16.69 5.83 -1.68
N ALA A 639 16.40 7.14 -1.61
CA ALA A 639 17.36 8.19 -1.96
C ALA A 639 18.42 8.47 -0.87
N LEU A 640 18.27 7.93 0.35
CA LEU A 640 19.27 8.06 1.41
C LEU A 640 20.44 7.08 1.19
N PRO A 641 21.68 7.55 0.96
CA PRO A 641 22.80 6.69 0.54
C PRO A 641 23.25 5.66 1.59
N PHE A 642 22.87 5.86 2.86
CA PHE A 642 23.15 4.95 3.97
C PHE A 642 22.05 3.87 4.14
N VAL A 643 20.87 4.04 3.56
CA VAL A 643 19.75 3.09 3.70
C VAL A 643 19.87 1.95 2.69
N LYS A 644 19.79 0.71 3.18
CA LYS A 644 19.92 -0.51 2.35
C LYS A 644 18.79 -1.49 2.66
N LEU A 645 17.73 -1.44 1.85
CA LEU A 645 16.50 -2.24 2.01
C LEU A 645 16.54 -3.58 1.26
N SER A 646 17.72 -4.18 1.10
CA SER A 646 17.87 -5.47 0.41
C SER A 646 17.49 -6.66 1.31
N GLY A 647 16.91 -7.70 0.70
CA GLY A 647 16.43 -8.88 1.44
C GLY A 647 15.28 -8.54 2.38
N TYR A 648 15.49 -8.72 3.69
CA TYR A 648 14.54 -8.35 4.75
C TYR A 648 14.75 -6.95 5.32
N GLY A 649 15.76 -6.20 4.82
CA GLY A 649 16.18 -4.92 5.38
C GLY A 649 16.87 -5.05 6.76
N PRO A 650 17.26 -3.92 7.37
CA PRO A 650 17.82 -3.89 8.71
C PRO A 650 16.78 -4.21 9.80
N LYS A 651 17.29 -4.54 11.00
CA LYS A 651 16.51 -4.57 12.25
C LYS A 651 15.88 -3.20 12.54
N SER A 652 14.69 -3.17 13.15
CA SER A 652 13.95 -1.91 13.38
C SER A 652 14.73 -0.95 14.28
N THR A 653 15.32 -1.43 15.38
CA THR A 653 16.20 -0.61 16.25
C THR A 653 17.44 -0.08 15.53
N THR A 654 18.05 -0.89 14.64
CA THR A 654 19.21 -0.48 13.85
C THR A 654 18.83 0.57 12.80
N PHE A 655 17.64 0.44 12.20
CA PHE A 655 17.09 1.41 11.25
C PHE A 655 16.73 2.73 11.92
N ASP A 656 16.00 2.68 13.05
CA ASP A 656 15.63 3.84 13.86
C ASP A 656 16.89 4.63 14.29
N SER A 657 17.91 3.91 14.79
CA SER A 657 19.20 4.49 15.19
C SER A 657 19.94 5.13 14.01
N LEU A 658 19.89 4.52 12.82
CA LEU A 658 20.58 5.01 11.62
C LEU A 658 19.91 6.25 11.03
N LEU A 659 18.57 6.31 11.02
CA LEU A 659 17.86 7.55 10.69
C LEU A 659 18.21 8.66 11.68
N GLN A 660 18.16 8.35 12.99
CA GLN A 660 18.47 9.31 14.04
C GLN A 660 19.91 9.84 13.97
N SER A 661 20.90 8.98 13.71
CA SER A 661 22.31 9.39 13.56
C SER A 661 22.55 10.26 12.33
N HIS A 662 21.73 10.13 11.28
CA HIS A 662 21.74 11.01 10.11
C HIS A 662 20.75 12.19 10.22
N ARG A 663 20.18 12.42 11.41
CA ARG A 663 19.19 13.46 11.73
C ARG A 663 17.92 13.43 10.86
N TRP A 664 17.45 12.24 10.52
CA TRP A 664 16.15 12.03 9.87
C TRP A 664 15.14 11.39 10.83
N CYS A 665 13.87 11.71 10.64
CA CYS A 665 12.73 11.07 11.28
C CYS A 665 11.63 10.79 10.22
N ILE A 666 10.71 9.89 10.58
CA ILE A 666 9.50 9.61 9.81
C ILE A 666 8.34 10.30 10.51
N GLU A 667 7.57 11.09 9.79
CA GLU A 667 6.34 11.72 10.26
C GLU A 667 5.28 11.55 9.16
N ASP A 668 4.16 10.91 9.51
CA ASP A 668 3.19 10.36 8.55
C ASP A 668 3.88 9.62 7.40
N PHE A 669 3.65 10.04 6.15
CA PHE A 669 4.27 9.51 4.93
C PHE A 669 5.40 10.43 4.40
N GLN A 670 6.14 11.08 5.30
CA GLN A 670 7.25 11.97 4.92
C GLN A 670 8.51 11.69 5.74
N LEU A 671 9.66 11.77 5.06
CA LEU A 671 10.96 11.79 5.69
C LEU A 671 11.37 13.24 5.98
N LYS A 672 11.47 13.62 7.26
CA LYS A 672 11.82 14.99 7.70
C LYS A 672 13.16 15.02 8.43
N ARG A 673 13.82 16.18 8.47
CA ARG A 673 14.99 16.38 9.35
C ARG A 673 14.53 16.59 10.77
N ILE A 674 15.30 16.08 11.73
CA ILE A 674 15.01 16.22 13.15
C ILE A 674 15.15 17.69 13.59
N GLU A 675 14.08 18.24 14.17
CA GLU A 675 14.04 19.62 14.66
C GLU A 675 14.58 19.79 16.10
N THR A 676 14.89 18.71 16.82
CA THR A 676 15.51 18.82 18.15
C THR A 676 17.00 19.15 18.06
N ILE A 677 17.43 20.21 18.73
CA ILE A 677 18.84 20.60 18.87
C ILE A 677 19.60 19.51 19.65
N PRO A 678 20.72 18.96 19.13
CA PRO A 678 21.51 17.94 19.82
C PRO A 678 22.46 18.57 20.86
N SER A 679 23.10 17.75 21.68
CA SER A 679 24.24 18.24 22.48
C SER A 679 25.41 18.60 21.56
N LEU A 680 26.24 19.56 21.96
CA LEU A 680 27.49 19.84 21.27
C LEU A 680 28.43 18.64 21.29
N ASP A 681 28.37 17.83 22.37
CA ASP A 681 29.17 16.62 22.54
C ASP A 681 28.56 15.39 21.83
N THR A 682 27.41 15.55 21.14
CA THR A 682 26.88 14.51 20.25
C THR A 682 27.78 14.38 19.02
N GLN A 683 28.01 13.13 18.60
CA GLN A 683 28.78 12.79 17.41
C GLN A 683 28.18 13.43 16.14
N CYS A 684 29.07 13.92 15.27
CA CYS A 684 28.78 14.55 14.01
C CYS A 684 29.73 13.96 12.96
N GLY A 685 29.20 13.12 12.07
CA GLY A 685 30.01 12.29 11.18
C GLY A 685 30.73 11.15 11.93
N LYS A 686 31.73 10.55 11.29
CA LYS A 686 32.51 9.42 11.78
C LYS A 686 33.56 9.84 12.81
N TYR A 687 34.17 11.01 12.63
CA TYR A 687 35.37 11.42 13.38
C TYR A 687 35.21 12.61 14.34
N PHE A 688 34.10 13.34 14.29
CA PHE A 688 33.91 14.56 15.08
C PHE A 688 32.67 14.53 15.98
N SER A 689 32.60 15.51 16.88
CA SER A 689 31.38 15.96 17.55
C SER A 689 30.96 17.33 16.99
N TYR A 690 29.72 17.76 17.23
CA TYR A 690 29.31 19.12 16.86
C TYR A 690 30.21 20.21 17.47
N ARG A 691 30.71 19.98 18.70
CA ARG A 691 31.66 20.87 19.37
C ARG A 691 32.92 21.11 18.54
N ASN A 692 33.48 20.08 17.90
CA ASN A 692 34.70 20.24 17.09
C ASN A 692 34.48 21.20 15.90
N LEU A 693 33.28 21.22 15.33
CA LEU A 693 32.94 22.08 14.18
C LEU A 693 32.44 23.49 14.60
N ILE A 694 32.10 23.66 15.88
CA ILE A 694 31.52 24.88 16.45
C ILE A 694 32.53 25.68 17.28
N GLU A 695 33.53 25.02 17.88
CA GLU A 695 34.47 25.62 18.83
C GLU A 695 35.95 25.55 18.37
N CYS A 696 36.21 25.14 17.11
CA CYS A 696 37.56 25.11 16.53
C CYS A 696 38.17 26.49 16.23
N GLY A 697 37.35 27.52 16.01
CA GLY A 697 37.82 28.83 15.58
C GLY A 697 38.62 29.58 16.65
N GLU A 698 39.81 30.09 16.29
CA GLU A 698 40.67 30.88 17.19
C GLU A 698 39.90 32.01 17.90
N THR A 699 39.02 32.73 17.18
CA THR A 699 38.22 33.82 17.78
C THR A 699 37.26 33.30 18.85
N GLN A 700 36.66 32.10 18.70
CA GLN A 700 35.86 31.49 19.76
C GLN A 700 36.76 31.14 20.95
N SER A 701 37.92 30.50 20.68
CA SER A 701 38.81 30.05 21.74
C SER A 701 39.42 31.19 22.56
N VAL A 702 39.72 32.34 21.93
CA VAL A 702 40.25 33.53 22.62
C VAL A 702 39.15 34.32 23.33
N THR A 703 38.00 34.54 22.70
CA THR A 703 36.93 35.41 23.27
C THR A 703 35.98 34.69 24.22
N LYS A 704 35.88 33.35 24.13
CA LYS A 704 34.89 32.51 24.81
C LYS A 704 33.43 32.97 24.62
N ILE A 705 33.13 33.68 23.52
CA ILE A 705 31.76 34.04 23.14
C ILE A 705 30.96 32.75 22.82
N PRO A 706 29.77 32.54 23.42
CA PRO A 706 28.94 31.37 23.14
C PRO A 706 28.54 31.31 21.65
N ASN A 707 29.02 30.28 20.96
CA ASN A 707 28.89 30.15 19.50
C ASN A 707 27.82 29.11 19.09
N ILE A 708 26.70 29.07 19.79
CA ILE A 708 25.73 27.98 19.67
C ILE A 708 24.75 28.25 18.49
N PRO A 709 24.61 27.34 17.50
CA PRO A 709 23.59 27.45 16.47
C PRO A 709 22.18 27.42 17.08
N ARG A 710 21.25 28.20 16.53
CA ARG A 710 19.87 28.29 17.02
C ARG A 710 18.86 27.66 16.08
N ASN A 711 19.20 27.45 14.81
CA ASN A 711 18.39 26.68 13.88
C ASN A 711 18.80 25.19 13.92
N PRO A 712 17.87 24.23 14.17
CA PRO A 712 18.13 22.80 14.02
C PRO A 712 18.71 22.40 12.65
N ASP A 713 18.33 23.10 11.58
CA ASP A 713 18.88 22.90 10.23
C ASP A 713 20.41 23.07 10.20
N SER A 714 20.97 23.98 11.01
CA SER A 714 22.42 24.23 11.09
C SER A 714 23.18 22.98 11.56
N TYR A 715 22.59 22.19 12.46
CA TYR A 715 23.17 20.92 12.91
C TYR A 715 23.06 19.82 11.85
N SER A 716 21.94 19.76 11.14
CA SER A 716 21.78 18.84 9.99
C SER A 716 22.79 19.16 8.88
N ALA A 717 23.06 20.43 8.64
CA ALA A 717 24.02 20.88 7.64
C ALA A 717 25.50 20.64 8.01
N LEU A 718 25.86 20.84 9.29
CA LEU A 718 27.19 20.48 9.80
C LEU A 718 27.44 18.97 9.68
N LEU A 719 26.41 18.15 9.94
CA LEU A 719 26.45 16.71 9.76
C LEU A 719 26.62 16.32 8.29
N ASP A 720 25.81 16.89 7.39
CA ASP A 720 25.91 16.63 5.96
C ASP A 720 27.31 17.01 5.43
N LEU A 721 27.83 18.19 5.80
CA LEU A 721 29.21 18.62 5.49
C LEU A 721 30.25 17.61 5.96
N THR A 722 30.09 17.09 7.18
CA THR A 722 31.05 16.13 7.75
C THR A 722 30.99 14.81 6.98
N THR A 723 29.81 14.20 6.86
CA THR A 723 29.65 12.88 6.24
C THR A 723 29.91 12.86 4.73
N ASN A 724 29.68 13.97 4.02
CA ASN A 724 29.89 14.02 2.56
C ASN A 724 31.29 14.53 2.14
N ILE A 725 32.02 15.23 3.00
CA ILE A 725 33.33 15.81 2.65
C ILE A 725 34.41 15.43 3.68
N LEU A 726 34.23 15.74 4.96
CA LEU A 726 35.30 15.58 5.96
C LEU A 726 35.60 14.12 6.30
N ASP A 727 34.58 13.28 6.49
CA ASP A 727 34.77 11.85 6.75
C ASP A 727 35.49 11.15 5.58
N PRO A 728 35.13 11.37 4.29
CA PRO A 728 35.92 10.92 3.14
C PRO A 728 37.36 11.45 3.09
N VAL A 729 37.58 12.73 3.41
CA VAL A 729 38.93 13.32 3.44
C VAL A 729 39.79 12.65 4.52
N ILE A 730 39.22 12.40 5.71
CA ILE A 730 39.92 11.71 6.80
C ILE A 730 40.17 10.23 6.47
N ASP A 731 39.23 9.57 5.79
CA ASP A 731 39.38 8.18 5.34
C ASP A 731 40.46 8.01 4.25
N TYR A 732 40.89 9.08 3.58
CA TYR A 732 41.94 9.06 2.56
C TYR A 732 43.28 9.64 3.02
N PHE A 733 43.27 10.85 3.59
CA PHE A 733 44.49 11.60 4.00
C PHE A 733 44.81 11.49 5.50
N GLY A 734 43.95 10.88 6.32
CA GLY A 734 44.11 10.86 7.76
C GLY A 734 43.56 12.11 8.47
N MET A 735 43.80 12.21 9.78
CA MET A 735 43.09 13.16 10.65
C MET A 735 43.42 14.63 10.34
N ILE A 736 42.39 15.45 10.23
CA ILE A 736 42.51 16.87 9.85
C ILE A 736 42.44 17.82 11.05
N GLN A 737 43.15 18.94 10.97
CA GLN A 737 43.05 20.05 11.91
C GLN A 737 41.96 21.03 11.44
N LEU A 738 40.87 21.12 12.19
CA LEU A 738 39.86 22.18 12.00
C LEU A 738 40.40 23.52 12.51
N THR A 739 40.24 24.60 11.74
CA THR A 739 40.79 25.93 12.05
C THR A 739 39.73 27.02 12.14
N TYR A 740 38.61 26.87 11.42
CA TYR A 740 37.40 27.68 11.54
C TYR A 740 36.20 26.87 11.05
N GLY A 741 34.98 27.29 11.41
CA GLY A 741 33.76 26.50 11.22
C GLY A 741 32.53 27.34 11.52
N PHE A 742 31.52 26.76 12.15
CA PHE A 742 30.26 27.47 12.42
C PHE A 742 30.50 28.84 13.09
N CYS A 743 29.77 29.87 12.64
CA CYS A 743 29.88 31.22 13.17
C CYS A 743 28.50 31.84 13.41
N SER A 744 28.15 31.99 14.68
CA SER A 744 26.96 32.71 15.15
C SER A 744 27.05 34.22 14.85
N ALA A 745 25.91 34.88 14.73
CA ALA A 745 25.84 36.35 14.57
C ALA A 745 26.37 37.12 15.80
N GLU A 746 26.62 36.45 16.93
CA GLU A 746 27.29 36.96 18.11
C GLU A 746 28.81 36.89 17.96
N LEU A 747 29.36 35.75 17.51
CA LEU A 747 30.79 35.60 17.22
C LEU A 747 31.23 36.45 16.01
N GLU A 748 30.39 36.57 14.97
CA GLU A 748 30.59 37.41 13.77
C GLU A 748 31.10 38.81 14.12
N LYS A 749 30.55 39.42 15.17
CA LYS A 749 30.84 40.78 15.61
C LYS A 749 32.23 40.96 16.24
N ALA A 750 32.85 39.87 16.72
CA ALA A 750 34.18 39.90 17.30
C ALA A 750 35.30 39.75 16.26
N ILE A 751 34.98 39.26 15.06
CA ILE A 751 35.96 38.96 14.00
C ILE A 751 36.37 40.26 13.31
N ARG A 752 37.62 40.70 13.56
CA ARG A 752 38.16 41.98 13.07
C ARG A 752 38.63 41.95 11.60
N GLY A 753 37.88 41.30 10.70
CA GLY A 753 38.07 41.48 9.25
C GLY A 753 37.62 40.33 8.33
N ARG A 754 37.52 40.67 7.03
CA ARG A 754 37.46 39.80 5.82
C ARG A 754 36.42 38.66 5.72
N ILE A 755 35.58 38.38 6.71
CA ILE A 755 34.40 37.49 6.54
C ILE A 755 33.33 38.11 5.61
N SER A 756 32.52 37.27 4.95
CA SER A 756 31.44 37.72 4.06
C SER A 756 30.10 37.00 4.31
N PRO A 757 29.43 37.23 5.45
CA PRO A 757 28.33 36.37 5.95
C PRO A 757 27.09 36.20 5.04
N LYS A 758 26.96 36.99 3.97
CA LYS A 758 25.89 36.84 2.96
C LYS A 758 26.23 35.83 1.85
N LEU A 759 27.51 35.51 1.70
CA LEU A 759 28.12 34.67 0.65
C LEU A 759 28.93 33.51 1.24
N ASP A 760 28.92 33.36 2.57
CA ASP A 760 29.78 32.47 3.34
C ASP A 760 28.88 31.54 4.15
N GLN A 761 29.15 30.23 4.08
CA GLN A 761 28.28 29.19 4.62
C GLN A 761 28.66 28.79 6.06
N HIS A 762 29.65 29.46 6.67
CA HIS A 762 29.96 29.36 8.11
C HIS A 762 28.78 29.75 9.02
N ALA A 763 27.87 30.62 8.56
CA ALA A 763 26.63 30.94 9.27
C ALA A 763 25.52 29.86 9.13
N ALA A 764 25.81 28.76 8.43
CA ALA A 764 24.93 27.65 8.14
C ALA A 764 23.50 28.07 7.71
N HIS A 765 22.47 27.61 8.45
CA HIS A 765 21.06 27.91 8.20
C HIS A 765 20.48 28.97 9.17
N GLU A 766 21.33 29.73 9.86
CA GLU A 766 20.88 30.74 10.82
C GLU A 766 20.09 31.88 10.16
N LYS A 767 19.08 32.38 10.86
CA LYS A 767 18.15 33.41 10.39
C LYS A 767 18.38 34.73 11.13
N ARG A 768 18.27 35.84 10.40
CA ARG A 768 18.26 37.20 10.98
C ARG A 768 16.91 37.45 11.68
N ARG A 769 16.84 38.50 12.51
CA ARG A 769 15.61 38.88 13.25
C ARG A 769 14.36 39.13 12.37
N ASN A 770 14.52 39.28 11.06
CA ASN A 770 13.44 39.42 10.08
C ASN A 770 13.14 38.11 9.31
N GLY A 771 13.48 36.94 9.86
CA GLY A 771 13.19 35.61 9.28
C GLY A 771 14.10 35.19 8.13
N HIS A 772 14.71 36.13 7.40
CA HIS A 772 15.62 35.84 6.29
C HIS A 772 16.93 35.18 6.76
N TYR A 773 17.38 34.15 6.03
CA TYR A 773 18.68 33.51 6.24
C TYR A 773 19.86 34.49 6.21
N ILE A 774 20.89 34.23 7.01
CA ILE A 774 22.12 35.04 7.08
C ILE A 774 22.90 34.94 5.76
N CYS A 775 23.08 33.71 5.26
CA CYS A 775 23.62 33.35 3.95
C CYS A 775 22.53 32.67 3.12
N LYS A 776 22.34 33.08 1.86
CA LYS A 776 21.27 32.54 0.99
C LYS A 776 21.58 31.16 0.38
N ARG A 777 22.85 30.72 0.40
CA ARG A 777 23.26 29.43 -0.18
C ARG A 777 22.84 28.21 0.64
N LEU A 778 22.55 28.43 1.93
CA LEU A 778 22.31 27.37 2.91
C LEU A 778 23.49 26.37 2.98
N GLY A 779 23.28 25.25 3.65
CA GLY A 779 24.36 24.28 3.93
C GLY A 779 25.21 24.68 5.13
N ALA A 780 26.50 24.34 5.09
CA ALA A 780 27.52 24.69 6.09
C ALA A 780 28.92 24.80 5.44
N ALA A 781 29.87 25.46 6.11
CA ALA A 781 31.27 25.51 5.71
C ALA A 781 32.23 25.21 6.88
N VAL A 782 33.50 24.96 6.53
CA VAL A 782 34.60 24.66 7.44
C VAL A 782 35.93 25.03 6.79
N ASP A 783 36.86 25.59 7.57
CA ASP A 783 38.24 25.84 7.15
C ASP A 783 39.15 24.85 7.88
N PHE A 784 39.89 24.01 7.16
CA PHE A 784 40.72 22.96 7.76
C PHE A 784 42.07 22.79 7.06
N PHE A 785 43.02 22.17 7.75
CA PHE A 785 44.35 21.84 7.27
C PHE A 785 44.64 20.35 7.50
N VAL A 786 45.43 19.73 6.61
CA VAL A 786 45.96 18.37 6.79
C VAL A 786 47.45 18.50 7.10
N GLU A 787 47.92 17.89 8.19
CA GLU A 787 49.34 17.97 8.54
C GLU A 787 50.17 17.11 7.58
N TYR A 788 51.38 17.59 7.24
CA TYR A 788 52.34 16.95 6.32
C TYR A 788 51.96 16.83 4.83
N GLU A 789 50.69 16.97 4.45
CA GLU A 789 50.22 16.90 3.05
C GLU A 789 50.32 18.24 2.27
N ASP A 790 50.22 18.17 0.94
CA ASP A 790 50.10 19.36 0.08
C ASP A 790 48.62 19.74 -0.12
N MET A 791 48.22 20.91 0.37
CA MET A 791 46.81 21.34 0.33
C MET A 791 46.30 21.64 -1.10
N GLU A 792 47.15 21.65 -2.13
CA GLU A 792 46.70 21.65 -3.53
C GLU A 792 46.17 20.27 -3.93
N GLU A 793 46.86 19.20 -3.54
CA GLU A 793 46.47 17.81 -3.86
C GLU A 793 45.21 17.40 -3.09
N VAL A 794 45.10 17.80 -1.81
CA VAL A 794 43.86 17.67 -1.01
C VAL A 794 42.70 18.42 -1.68
N ALA A 795 42.94 19.61 -2.25
CA ALA A 795 41.90 20.38 -2.93
C ALA A 795 41.47 19.76 -4.26
N GLU A 796 42.42 19.29 -5.08
CA GLU A 796 42.11 18.59 -6.33
C GLU A 796 41.35 17.27 -6.07
N TRP A 797 41.74 16.51 -5.02
CA TRP A 797 41.04 15.30 -4.58
C TRP A 797 39.59 15.59 -4.15
N ILE A 798 39.36 16.61 -3.31
CA ILE A 798 38.01 17.05 -2.90
C ILE A 798 37.20 17.44 -4.15
N ALA A 799 37.81 18.22 -5.04
CA ALA A 799 37.18 18.71 -6.26
C ALA A 799 36.83 17.60 -7.27
N GLN A 800 37.49 16.45 -7.18
CA GLN A 800 37.23 15.25 -7.98
C GLN A 800 36.21 14.32 -7.31
N TYR A 801 36.50 13.86 -6.08
CA TYR A 801 35.83 12.71 -5.45
C TYR A 801 34.66 13.05 -4.50
N THR A 802 34.51 14.30 -4.06
CA THR A 802 33.43 14.69 -3.12
C THR A 802 32.34 15.56 -3.78
N PRO A 803 31.10 15.55 -3.28
CA PRO A 803 30.11 16.57 -3.59
C PRO A 803 30.33 17.80 -2.68
N PHE A 804 30.58 18.97 -3.29
CA PHE A 804 30.83 20.22 -2.59
C PHE A 804 30.14 21.40 -3.31
N ASP A 805 29.87 22.50 -2.60
CA ASP A 805 29.30 23.71 -3.18
C ASP A 805 30.38 24.76 -3.51
N ARG A 806 31.25 25.07 -2.55
CA ARG A 806 32.42 25.96 -2.73
C ARG A 806 33.67 25.31 -2.21
N LEU A 807 34.77 25.53 -2.91
CA LEU A 807 36.12 25.22 -2.45
C LEU A 807 37.01 26.43 -2.74
N TYR A 808 37.60 27.03 -1.70
CA TYR A 808 38.55 28.14 -1.86
C TYR A 808 39.94 27.71 -1.40
N PHE A 809 40.91 27.75 -2.32
CA PHE A 809 42.30 27.39 -2.08
C PHE A 809 43.18 28.65 -1.95
N TYR A 810 43.87 28.77 -0.82
CA TYR A 810 44.67 29.94 -0.45
C TYR A 810 46.21 29.74 -0.59
N GLY A 811 46.62 28.57 -1.07
CA GLY A 811 48.01 28.15 -1.28
C GLY A 811 48.41 26.91 -0.47
N LYS A 812 49.38 26.13 -0.97
CA LYS A 812 49.80 24.77 -0.54
C LYS A 812 50.00 24.54 0.97
N LYS A 813 50.29 25.60 1.74
CA LYS A 813 50.56 25.56 3.19
C LYS A 813 49.62 26.45 4.00
N LYS A 814 48.33 26.44 3.65
CA LYS A 814 47.25 27.16 4.34
C LYS A 814 45.99 26.30 4.39
N PRO A 815 45.07 26.56 5.35
CA PRO A 815 43.78 25.89 5.36
C PRO A 815 43.00 26.02 4.05
N LEU A 816 42.24 24.98 3.71
CA LEU A 816 41.21 25.00 2.68
C LEU A 816 39.88 25.41 3.32
N HIS A 817 39.14 26.31 2.68
CA HIS A 817 37.73 26.49 2.96
C HIS A 817 36.93 25.58 2.04
N VAL A 818 36.08 24.73 2.60
CA VAL A 818 35.12 23.93 1.83
C VAL A 818 33.71 24.10 2.40
N SER A 819 32.71 24.13 1.52
CA SER A 819 31.30 24.14 1.92
C SER A 819 30.50 23.02 1.25
N TYR A 820 29.52 22.51 1.98
CA TYR A 820 28.49 21.61 1.49
C TYR A 820 27.15 22.33 1.56
N GLY A 821 26.36 22.29 0.49
CA GLY A 821 25.08 22.98 0.43
C GLY A 821 24.17 22.42 -0.67
N PRO A 822 22.86 22.75 -0.65
CA PRO A 822 21.85 22.10 -1.49
C PRO A 822 22.04 22.32 -3.00
N GLU A 823 22.72 23.40 -3.41
CA GLU A 823 23.05 23.64 -4.82
C GLU A 823 24.16 22.69 -5.35
N GLN A 824 25.00 22.11 -4.47
CA GLN A 824 26.17 21.27 -4.78
C GLN A 824 26.97 21.76 -6.01
N SER A 825 27.16 23.08 -6.14
CA SER A 825 27.49 23.66 -7.44
C SER A 825 28.99 23.61 -7.81
N ARG A 826 29.80 22.88 -7.05
CA ARG A 826 31.22 22.51 -7.31
C ARG A 826 32.13 23.64 -7.80
N ILE A 827 31.91 24.88 -7.33
CA ILE A 827 32.75 26.02 -7.75
C ILE A 827 34.06 26.03 -6.95
N PHE A 828 35.13 25.58 -7.61
CA PHE A 828 36.50 25.63 -7.10
C PHE A 828 37.16 26.96 -7.50
N VAL A 829 37.72 27.68 -6.53
CA VAL A 829 38.32 29.01 -6.67
C VAL A 829 39.72 29.02 -6.06
N GLN A 830 40.71 29.47 -6.83
CA GLN A 830 42.05 29.78 -6.33
C GLN A 830 42.13 31.26 -5.95
N MET A 831 42.65 31.54 -4.75
CA MET A 831 42.69 32.88 -4.16
C MET A 831 44.10 33.47 -4.23
N HIS A 832 44.38 34.25 -5.26
CA HIS A 832 45.71 34.87 -5.47
C HIS A 832 45.83 36.20 -4.72
N ILE A 833 47.02 36.49 -4.19
CA ILE A 833 47.34 37.83 -3.68
C ILE A 833 47.77 38.70 -4.87
N SER A 834 47.12 39.86 -5.04
CA SER A 834 47.49 40.85 -6.05
C SER A 834 48.75 41.63 -5.67
N GLN A 835 49.33 42.35 -6.61
CA GLN A 835 50.46 43.28 -6.35
C GLN A 835 50.13 44.33 -5.26
N ASN A 836 48.85 44.57 -4.97
CA ASN A 836 48.37 45.52 -3.96
C ASN A 836 47.94 44.82 -2.64
N GLY A 837 48.29 43.55 -2.43
CA GLY A 837 47.96 42.79 -1.19
C GLY A 837 46.49 42.37 -1.04
N HIS A 838 45.67 42.54 -2.09
CA HIS A 838 44.27 42.14 -2.09
C HIS A 838 44.12 40.70 -2.59
N LEU A 839 43.23 39.92 -1.99
CA LEU A 839 42.90 38.59 -2.49
C LEU A 839 41.94 38.69 -3.69
N ILE A 840 42.32 38.09 -4.81
CA ILE A 840 41.53 38.03 -6.04
C ILE A 840 41.13 36.56 -6.30
N PRO A 841 39.82 36.26 -6.38
CA PRO A 841 39.34 34.93 -6.77
C PRO A 841 39.57 34.68 -8.27
N ARG A 842 40.02 33.49 -8.62
CA ARG A 842 40.00 32.96 -9.99
C ARG A 842 39.37 31.57 -10.00
N PRO A 843 38.46 31.24 -10.93
CA PRO A 843 37.98 29.87 -11.09
C PRO A 843 39.16 28.94 -11.38
N TYR A 844 39.31 27.89 -10.58
CA TYR A 844 40.31 26.85 -10.83
C TYR A 844 39.75 25.86 -11.84
N ARG A 845 40.60 25.36 -12.74
CA ARG A 845 40.28 24.25 -13.63
C ARG A 845 41.20 23.10 -13.26
N LEU A 846 40.63 21.95 -12.92
CA LEU A 846 41.38 20.71 -12.77
C LEU A 846 42.16 20.48 -14.07
N SER A 847 43.44 20.10 -13.94
CA SER A 847 44.26 19.73 -15.09
C SER A 847 43.96 18.30 -15.52
N ASP A 848 43.97 18.02 -16.83
CA ASP A 848 43.75 16.67 -17.39
C ASP A 848 44.96 15.74 -17.16
N LYS A 849 45.40 15.60 -15.91
CA LYS A 849 46.36 14.59 -15.49
C LYS A 849 45.66 13.25 -15.36
N GLN A 850 45.73 12.44 -16.41
CA GLN A 850 45.53 11.00 -16.28
C GLN A 850 46.63 10.43 -15.39
N TYR A 851 46.31 10.17 -14.13
CA TYR A 851 47.12 9.29 -13.28
C TYR A 851 46.96 7.85 -13.80
N SER A 852 48.08 7.15 -13.93
CA SER A 852 48.23 5.85 -14.60
C SER A 852 48.03 4.65 -13.67
#